data_AF-A0A0D7AX68-F1
#
_entry.id   AF-A0A0D7AX68-F1
#
_cell.length_a   1.000
_cell.length_b   1.000
_cell.length_c   1.000
_cell.angle_alpha   90.00
_cell.angle_beta   90.00
_cell.angle_gamma   90.00
#
_symmetry.space_group_name_H-M   'P 1'
#
loop_
_entity.id
_entity.type
_entity.pdbx_description
1 polymer ?
#
loop_
_entity_poly.entity_id
_entity_poly.type
_entity_poly.pdbx_seq_one_letter_code
_entity_poly.pdbx_strand_id
1 'polypeptide(L)'
;MRGRGPGGPYTEEVRWLMRQLVRAGCAEDKVGFAILCCGSAFGITTHSLPSARMVGRAVREGGAYASMQLGYEISRSKAIGLSTDGTSHRGITIEGRHITLKAPEYRDENDDEMRWVTRAIGVERALDHTAERQLRGMHNSLSTIATVYSESPLAAMENDKLTLDGAISKTKFANMDHAADGKKYHRKYGAGKRDATVREFGRLRLEGLSAEVFAQEMCRVKSEDIEEFLPGLSLDTLKEERAKATLLVLRTRLGELEYDKLDGDKKTFADLFLFGGCCGHKDLNACKRGGEGMKADWKRNDAPEERPVPLPNKDKDSAIAEGGKAGLKALQSSDGGGIKFTEILGLLLRGKPGGKQAYQDLYKSFMVRRHFPNTPACRYQSHTYAAVDALEWGDLISELVLEVCAKKSNSGHQSHLESNVLKAFKCRATTADLCVLALYGVLVSWPYLSLVRTPRNGQPVNLLDLVDLHRQLPVLCMRLSIMFSSIFSTQKPEGDFEMFKSRFPWHDFTLDGNAPQNRRVLGKILDLHHEGKVPGLRWCFRSFFRHAAKGWVDFGEEFRPGGPIDSLPLSLRKLLFIPATNDANEGILGAWRVATRFQPNISPTNFTARTTCSRNDTESFIKAKCSENDALYVRQYVREM
;
A
#
# COMPACT_ATOMS: atom_id res chain seq x y z
N MET A 1 -39.12 -12.31 -12.28
CA MET A 1 -38.34 -11.78 -11.13
C MET A 1 -38.11 -12.80 -10.04
N ARG A 2 -39.14 -13.56 -9.63
CA ARG A 2 -39.01 -14.70 -8.72
C ARG A 2 -39.11 -16.01 -9.51
N GLY A 3 -38.53 -17.09 -8.99
CA GLY A 3 -38.77 -18.45 -9.47
C GLY A 3 -40.25 -18.87 -9.35
N ARG A 4 -40.59 -20.12 -9.68
CA ARG A 4 -41.99 -20.59 -9.79
C ARG A 4 -42.87 -20.18 -8.59
N GLY A 5 -43.86 -19.31 -8.84
CA GLY A 5 -44.94 -18.91 -7.91
C GLY A 5 -44.74 -17.58 -7.16
N PRO A 6 -45.83 -16.93 -6.69
CA PRO A 6 -45.78 -15.79 -5.78
C PRO A 6 -45.19 -16.23 -4.43
N GLY A 7 -43.92 -15.90 -4.18
CA GLY A 7 -43.18 -16.34 -2.98
C GLY A 7 -41.85 -17.04 -3.28
N GLY A 8 -41.58 -17.41 -4.53
CA GLY A 8 -40.31 -18.02 -4.94
C GLY A 8 -39.09 -17.12 -4.68
N PRO A 9 -37.87 -17.70 -4.63
CA PRO A 9 -36.64 -16.92 -4.49
C PRO A 9 -36.44 -15.98 -5.70
N TYR A 10 -35.82 -14.83 -5.48
CA TYR A 10 -35.34 -13.98 -6.58
C TYR A 10 -34.31 -14.75 -7.42
N THR A 11 -34.45 -14.66 -8.74
CA THR A 11 -33.53 -15.31 -9.69
C THR A 11 -32.13 -14.70 -9.62
N GLU A 12 -31.14 -15.39 -10.19
CA GLU A 12 -29.76 -14.89 -10.21
C GLU A 12 -29.63 -13.58 -11.00
N GLU A 13 -30.39 -13.40 -12.08
CA GLU A 13 -30.36 -12.15 -12.86
C GLU A 13 -30.86 -10.97 -12.02
N VAL A 14 -31.89 -11.17 -11.20
CA VAL A 14 -32.38 -10.10 -10.32
C VAL A 14 -31.37 -9.83 -9.19
N ARG A 15 -30.74 -10.86 -8.63
CA ARG A 15 -29.69 -10.70 -7.60
C ARG A 15 -28.45 -10.00 -8.14
N TRP A 16 -28.04 -10.35 -9.35
CA TRP A 16 -27.02 -9.64 -10.12
C TRP A 16 -27.40 -8.17 -10.29
N LEU A 17 -28.62 -7.87 -10.74
CA LEU A 17 -29.11 -6.50 -10.91
C LEU A 17 -29.08 -5.72 -9.58
N MET A 18 -29.47 -6.35 -8.46
CA MET A 18 -29.36 -5.74 -7.13
C MET A 18 -27.91 -5.36 -6.81
N ARG A 19 -26.94 -6.24 -7.05
CA ARG A 19 -25.51 -5.95 -6.85
C ARG A 19 -25.03 -4.82 -7.77
N GLN A 20 -25.43 -4.80 -9.03
CA GLN A 20 -25.04 -3.74 -9.98
C GLN A 20 -25.60 -2.37 -9.60
N LEU A 21 -26.86 -2.29 -9.15
CA LEU A 21 -27.45 -1.03 -8.71
C LEU A 21 -26.76 -0.48 -7.46
N VAL A 22 -26.44 -1.35 -6.48
CA VAL A 22 -25.67 -0.95 -5.29
C VAL A 22 -24.25 -0.52 -5.66
N ARG A 23 -23.62 -1.17 -6.64
CA ARG A 23 -22.32 -0.78 -7.19
C ARG A 23 -22.37 0.59 -7.85
N ALA A 24 -23.46 0.91 -8.55
CA ALA A 24 -23.70 2.22 -9.17
C ALA A 24 -24.01 3.34 -8.16
N GLY A 25 -24.05 3.03 -6.86
CA GLY A 25 -24.26 4.01 -5.79
C GLY A 25 -25.69 4.07 -5.26
N CYS A 26 -26.60 3.21 -5.75
CA CYS A 26 -27.95 3.12 -5.18
C CYS A 26 -27.90 2.60 -3.75
N ALA A 27 -28.60 3.28 -2.83
CA ALA A 27 -28.80 2.77 -1.48
C ALA A 27 -29.66 1.49 -1.51
N GLU A 28 -29.40 0.55 -0.60
CA GLU A 28 -30.02 -0.79 -0.61
C GLU A 28 -31.55 -0.73 -0.48
N ASP A 29 -32.08 0.23 0.27
CA ASP A 29 -33.53 0.48 0.42
C ASP A 29 -34.17 1.14 -0.81
N LYS A 30 -33.36 1.74 -1.69
CA LYS A 30 -33.82 2.40 -2.93
C LYS A 30 -33.75 1.50 -4.16
N VAL A 31 -33.06 0.37 -4.08
CA VAL A 31 -32.93 -0.57 -5.22
C VAL A 31 -34.28 -1.07 -5.71
N GLY A 32 -35.20 -1.43 -4.81
CA GLY A 32 -36.54 -1.86 -5.20
C GLY A 32 -37.30 -0.78 -5.97
N PHE A 33 -37.20 0.48 -5.52
CA PHE A 33 -37.80 1.61 -6.21
C PHE A 33 -37.14 1.87 -7.58
N ALA A 34 -35.82 1.79 -7.68
CA ALA A 34 -35.12 1.93 -8.95
C ALA A 34 -35.58 0.88 -9.97
N ILE A 35 -35.73 -0.38 -9.55
CA ILE A 35 -36.27 -1.46 -10.40
C ILE A 35 -37.69 -1.14 -10.87
N LEU A 36 -38.56 -0.66 -9.99
CA LEU A 36 -39.93 -0.26 -10.32
C LEU A 36 -39.96 0.87 -11.35
N CYS A 37 -39.18 1.94 -11.15
CA CYS A 37 -39.14 3.09 -12.05
C CYS A 37 -38.60 2.71 -13.43
N CYS A 38 -37.50 1.97 -13.49
CA CYS A 38 -36.95 1.49 -14.76
C CYS A 38 -37.94 0.57 -15.47
N GLY A 39 -38.53 -0.40 -14.76
CA GLY A 39 -39.56 -1.29 -15.32
C GLY A 39 -40.72 -0.51 -15.92
N SER A 40 -41.27 0.46 -15.16
CA SER A 40 -42.37 1.30 -15.61
C SER A 40 -42.02 2.13 -16.85
N ALA A 41 -40.80 2.68 -16.92
CA ALA A 41 -40.31 3.43 -18.07
C ALA A 41 -40.21 2.56 -19.35
N PHE A 42 -39.99 1.25 -19.21
CA PHE A 42 -39.98 0.29 -20.32
C PHE A 42 -41.32 -0.43 -20.53
N GLY A 43 -42.40 -0.02 -19.85
CA GLY A 43 -43.72 -0.68 -19.96
C GLY A 43 -43.79 -2.06 -19.31
N ILE A 44 -42.87 -2.39 -18.40
CA ILE A 44 -42.81 -3.68 -17.68
C ILE A 44 -43.46 -3.54 -16.31
N THR A 45 -44.54 -4.30 -16.07
CA THR A 45 -45.19 -4.37 -14.75
C THR A 45 -44.37 -5.20 -13.77
N THR A 46 -44.03 -4.64 -12.62
CA THR A 46 -43.24 -5.32 -11.58
C THR A 46 -44.11 -5.71 -10.38
N HIS A 47 -44.26 -7.01 -10.11
CA HIS A 47 -45.18 -7.49 -9.05
C HIS A 47 -44.51 -7.74 -7.69
N SER A 48 -43.19 -7.91 -7.62
CA SER A 48 -42.48 -8.08 -6.34
C SER A 48 -41.17 -7.30 -6.34
N LEU A 49 -41.01 -6.41 -5.38
CA LEU A 49 -39.78 -5.62 -5.22
C LEU A 49 -38.90 -6.19 -4.10
N PRO A 50 -37.57 -6.20 -4.27
CA PRO A 50 -36.67 -6.65 -3.22
C PRO A 50 -36.68 -5.66 -2.06
N SER A 51 -36.67 -6.18 -0.83
CA SER A 51 -36.46 -5.39 0.37
C SER A 51 -34.97 -5.06 0.55
N ALA A 52 -34.65 -4.03 1.33
CA ALA A 52 -33.26 -3.68 1.68
C ALA A 52 -32.48 -4.89 2.22
N ARG A 53 -33.11 -5.70 3.08
CA ARG A 53 -32.52 -6.95 3.62
C ARG A 53 -32.14 -7.95 2.52
N MET A 54 -32.98 -8.09 1.50
CA MET A 54 -32.71 -8.98 0.37
C MET A 54 -31.55 -8.45 -0.48
N VAL A 55 -31.55 -7.14 -0.76
CA VAL A 55 -30.45 -6.48 -1.49
C VAL A 55 -29.13 -6.65 -0.74
N GLY A 56 -29.09 -6.41 0.57
CA GLY A 56 -27.91 -6.62 1.40
C GLY A 56 -27.42 -8.08 1.40
N ARG A 57 -28.33 -9.07 1.33
CA ARG A 57 -27.95 -10.48 1.13
C ARG A 57 -27.31 -10.70 -0.23
N ALA A 58 -27.92 -10.19 -1.31
CA ALA A 58 -27.35 -10.30 -2.66
C ALA A 58 -25.94 -9.68 -2.74
N VAL A 59 -25.70 -8.56 -2.04
CA VAL A 59 -24.37 -7.95 -1.93
C VAL A 59 -23.38 -8.88 -1.23
N ARG A 60 -23.74 -9.46 -0.08
CA ARG A 60 -22.89 -10.41 0.64
C ARG A 60 -22.59 -11.67 -0.16
N GLU A 61 -23.55 -12.16 -0.95
CA GLU A 61 -23.35 -13.27 -1.90
C GLU A 61 -22.25 -12.94 -2.90
N GLY A 62 -22.21 -11.70 -3.43
CA GLY A 62 -21.10 -11.24 -4.28
C GLY A 62 -19.73 -11.32 -3.60
N GLY A 63 -19.67 -11.07 -2.28
CA GLY A 63 -18.45 -11.24 -1.48
C GLY A 63 -18.04 -12.71 -1.31
N ALA A 64 -19.01 -13.60 -1.07
CA ALA A 64 -18.77 -15.04 -0.96
C ALA A 64 -18.27 -15.63 -2.30
N TYR A 65 -18.89 -15.23 -3.42
CA TYR A 65 -18.37 -15.57 -4.75
C TYR A 65 -16.95 -15.05 -4.99
N ALA A 66 -16.61 -13.87 -4.49
CA ALA A 66 -15.25 -13.34 -4.62
C ALA A 66 -14.23 -14.17 -3.82
N SER A 67 -14.60 -14.68 -2.65
CA SER A 67 -13.79 -15.65 -1.90
C SER A 67 -13.65 -16.99 -2.63
N MET A 68 -14.75 -17.49 -3.22
CA MET A 68 -14.75 -18.72 -4.03
C MET A 68 -13.85 -18.59 -5.26
N GLN A 69 -13.92 -17.45 -5.96
CA GLN A 69 -13.04 -17.09 -7.07
C GLN A 69 -11.57 -17.12 -6.66
N LEU A 70 -11.23 -16.48 -5.53
CA LEU A 70 -9.86 -16.48 -5.02
C LEU A 70 -9.37 -17.89 -4.71
N GLY A 71 -10.20 -18.74 -4.11
CA GLY A 71 -9.83 -20.13 -3.84
C GLY A 71 -9.56 -20.91 -5.12
N TYR A 72 -10.43 -20.77 -6.13
CA TYR A 72 -10.27 -21.34 -7.47
C TYR A 72 -8.98 -20.90 -8.17
N GLU A 73 -8.66 -19.60 -8.09
CA GLU A 73 -7.46 -19.02 -8.71
C GLU A 73 -6.18 -19.44 -7.96
N ILE A 74 -6.20 -19.47 -6.63
CA ILE A 74 -5.06 -19.89 -5.80
C ILE A 74 -4.76 -21.38 -6.01
N SER A 75 -5.77 -22.25 -6.07
CA SER A 75 -5.57 -23.69 -6.26
C SER A 75 -4.90 -24.01 -7.60
N ARG A 76 -5.11 -23.18 -8.62
CA ARG A 76 -4.49 -23.32 -9.96
C ARG A 76 -3.18 -22.56 -10.12
N SER A 77 -2.90 -21.57 -9.27
CA SER A 77 -1.63 -20.83 -9.36
C SER A 77 -0.46 -21.63 -8.78
N LYS A 78 0.73 -21.51 -9.40
CA LYS A 78 2.00 -22.05 -8.88
C LYS A 78 2.64 -21.16 -7.81
N ALA A 79 2.36 -19.85 -7.88
CA ALA A 79 2.91 -18.85 -6.99
C ALA A 79 1.87 -17.77 -6.72
N ILE A 80 1.75 -17.38 -5.46
CA ILE A 80 0.97 -16.21 -5.06
C ILE A 80 1.88 -15.26 -4.29
N GLY A 81 1.47 -14.00 -4.22
CA GLY A 81 2.08 -13.04 -3.33
C GLY A 81 1.04 -12.27 -2.55
N LEU A 82 1.38 -11.98 -1.31
CA LEU A 82 0.48 -11.33 -0.38
C LEU A 82 0.87 -9.86 -0.26
N SER A 83 -0.11 -8.99 -0.10
CA SER A 83 0.15 -7.58 0.14
C SER A 83 -0.84 -7.02 1.14
N THR A 84 -0.34 -6.17 2.05
CA THR A 84 -1.16 -5.57 3.10
C THR A 84 -0.69 -4.15 3.40
N ASP A 85 -1.64 -3.32 3.81
CA ASP A 85 -1.42 -1.98 4.34
C ASP A 85 -2.43 -1.72 5.47
N GLY A 86 -2.12 -0.79 6.36
CA GLY A 86 -2.96 -0.44 7.48
C GLY A 86 -3.14 1.06 7.65
N THR A 87 -4.33 1.46 8.09
CA THR A 87 -4.58 2.86 8.42
C THR A 87 -5.53 3.01 9.58
N SER A 88 -5.42 4.10 10.33
CA SER A 88 -6.35 4.39 11.42
C SER A 88 -7.57 5.15 10.90
N HIS A 89 -8.76 4.69 11.30
CA HIS A 89 -10.03 5.40 11.11
C HIS A 89 -10.76 5.51 12.44
N ARG A 90 -10.92 6.74 12.95
CA ARG A 90 -11.56 7.02 14.25
C ARG A 90 -10.97 6.21 15.42
N GLY A 91 -9.64 6.10 15.46
CA GLY A 91 -8.92 5.37 16.51
C GLY A 91 -8.90 3.84 16.33
N ILE A 92 -9.50 3.30 15.27
CA ILE A 92 -9.49 1.87 14.96
C ILE A 92 -8.57 1.61 13.77
N THR A 93 -7.71 0.60 13.87
CA THR A 93 -6.88 0.16 12.74
C THR A 93 -7.75 -0.57 11.71
N ILE A 94 -7.61 -0.20 10.45
CA ILE A 94 -8.23 -0.84 9.29
C ILE A 94 -7.12 -1.34 8.40
N GLU A 95 -7.12 -2.64 8.10
CA GLU A 95 -6.14 -3.28 7.23
C GLU A 95 -6.79 -3.59 5.89
N GLY A 96 -6.11 -3.21 4.80
CA GLY A 96 -6.45 -3.60 3.43
C GLY A 96 -5.52 -4.73 2.98
N ARG A 97 -6.07 -5.74 2.29
CA ARG A 97 -5.30 -6.89 1.82
C ARG A 97 -5.58 -7.21 0.35
N HIS A 98 -4.53 -7.61 -0.35
CA HIS A 98 -4.57 -8.09 -1.72
C HIS A 98 -3.72 -9.34 -1.91
N ILE A 99 -4.03 -10.07 -2.97
CA ILE A 99 -3.25 -11.21 -3.45
C ILE A 99 -2.89 -11.00 -4.92
N THR A 100 -1.64 -11.30 -5.27
CA THR A 100 -1.14 -11.24 -6.65
C THR A 100 -0.83 -12.64 -7.13
N LEU A 101 -1.39 -13.03 -8.27
CA LEU A 101 -1.32 -14.38 -8.83
C LEU A 101 -1.60 -14.37 -10.34
N LYS A 102 -1.42 -15.50 -11.01
CA LYS A 102 -1.85 -15.67 -12.40
C LYS A 102 -3.29 -16.17 -12.48
N ALA A 103 -4.13 -15.50 -13.26
CA ALA A 103 -5.50 -15.89 -13.52
C ALA A 103 -5.90 -15.53 -14.96
N PRO A 104 -6.90 -16.21 -15.56
CA PRO A 104 -7.45 -15.83 -16.85
C PRO A 104 -8.37 -14.60 -16.70
N GLU A 105 -8.72 -13.99 -17.82
CA GLU A 105 -9.80 -13.02 -17.89
C GLU A 105 -11.12 -13.74 -18.16
N TYR A 106 -12.12 -13.55 -17.30
CA TYR A 106 -13.40 -14.27 -17.43
C TYR A 106 -14.42 -13.59 -18.35
N ARG A 107 -14.00 -12.56 -19.10
CA ARG A 107 -14.91 -11.77 -19.95
C ARG A 107 -15.14 -12.40 -21.31
N ASP A 108 -14.11 -13.06 -21.84
CA ASP A 108 -14.16 -13.72 -23.13
C ASP A 108 -14.12 -15.23 -22.92
N GLU A 109 -15.08 -15.95 -23.50
CA GLU A 109 -15.25 -17.40 -23.32
C GLU A 109 -14.04 -18.24 -23.80
N ASN A 110 -13.10 -17.62 -24.53
CA ASN A 110 -11.93 -18.26 -25.14
C ASN A 110 -10.57 -17.71 -24.67
N ASP A 111 -10.52 -16.81 -23.68
CA ASP A 111 -9.24 -16.29 -23.16
C ASP A 111 -8.73 -17.14 -21.97
N ASP A 112 -8.07 -18.25 -22.29
CA ASP A 112 -7.34 -19.07 -21.31
C ASP A 112 -5.95 -18.50 -20.98
N GLU A 113 -5.59 -17.32 -21.49
CA GLU A 113 -4.28 -16.72 -21.24
C GLU A 113 -4.15 -16.28 -19.78
N MET A 114 -3.21 -16.91 -19.08
CA MET A 114 -2.93 -16.62 -17.68
C MET A 114 -2.12 -15.33 -17.53
N ARG A 115 -2.76 -14.27 -17.04
CA ARG A 115 -2.15 -12.95 -16.80
C ARG A 115 -1.94 -12.69 -15.32
N TRP A 116 -0.95 -11.86 -15.00
CA TRP A 116 -0.74 -11.41 -13.62
C TRP A 116 -1.85 -10.45 -13.21
N VAL A 117 -2.55 -10.78 -12.13
CA VAL A 117 -3.62 -9.97 -11.57
C VAL A 117 -3.38 -9.74 -10.09
N THR A 118 -3.82 -8.57 -9.59
CA THR A 118 -3.87 -8.27 -8.16
C THR A 118 -5.32 -8.18 -7.72
N ARG A 119 -5.79 -9.21 -7.01
CA ARG A 119 -7.16 -9.31 -6.50
C ARG A 119 -7.25 -8.75 -5.08
N ALA A 120 -8.34 -8.05 -4.78
CA ALA A 120 -8.65 -7.59 -3.42
C ALA A 120 -9.17 -8.77 -2.58
N ILE A 121 -8.65 -8.91 -1.37
CA ILE A 121 -9.24 -9.78 -0.33
C ILE A 121 -10.30 -8.99 0.44
N GLY A 122 -10.00 -7.72 0.76
CA GLY A 122 -10.94 -6.84 1.44
C GLY A 122 -10.28 -5.88 2.43
N VAL A 123 -11.13 -5.27 3.26
CA VAL A 123 -10.73 -4.49 4.43
C VAL A 123 -11.30 -5.10 5.71
N GLU A 124 -10.50 -5.08 6.77
CA GLU A 124 -10.88 -5.61 8.09
C GLU A 124 -10.45 -4.66 9.20
N ARG A 125 -11.15 -4.68 10.33
CA ARG A 125 -10.71 -4.00 11.56
C ARG A 125 -9.65 -4.84 12.26
N ALA A 126 -8.59 -4.20 12.70
CA ALA A 126 -7.59 -4.77 13.59
C ALA A 126 -7.56 -3.99 14.91
N LEU A 127 -7.24 -4.67 16.00
CA LEU A 127 -7.11 -4.05 17.32
C LEU A 127 -5.85 -3.18 17.41
N ASP A 128 -4.78 -3.61 16.75
CA ASP A 128 -3.50 -2.92 16.64
C ASP A 128 -2.85 -3.21 15.28
N HIS A 129 -1.71 -2.58 15.02
CA HIS A 129 -0.93 -2.73 13.78
C HIS A 129 0.35 -3.58 14.01
N THR A 130 0.27 -4.62 14.84
CA THR A 130 1.42 -5.51 15.09
C THR A 130 1.59 -6.53 13.97
N ALA A 131 2.84 -6.93 13.71
CA ALA A 131 3.15 -7.98 12.73
C ALA A 131 2.43 -9.31 13.03
N GLU A 132 2.28 -9.66 14.30
CA GLU A 132 1.54 -10.84 14.75
C GLU A 132 0.05 -10.77 14.42
N ARG A 133 -0.57 -9.59 14.59
CA ARG A 133 -1.99 -9.39 14.29
C ARG A 133 -2.23 -9.42 12.79
N GLN A 134 -1.37 -8.77 12.01
CA GLN A 134 -1.41 -8.82 10.54
C GLN A 134 -1.28 -10.25 10.01
N LEU A 135 -0.36 -11.04 10.56
CA LEU A 135 -0.17 -12.44 10.18
C LEU A 135 -1.43 -13.26 10.45
N ARG A 136 -2.01 -13.13 11.66
CA ARG A 136 -3.25 -13.81 12.03
C ARG A 136 -4.41 -13.40 11.13
N GLY A 137 -4.57 -12.11 10.85
CA GLY A 137 -5.61 -11.60 9.96
C GLY A 137 -5.48 -12.14 8.53
N MET A 138 -4.25 -12.24 8.03
CA MET A 138 -3.98 -12.86 6.72
C MET A 138 -4.31 -14.35 6.72
N HIS A 139 -3.87 -15.12 7.72
CA HIS A 139 -4.19 -16.56 7.82
C HIS A 139 -5.70 -16.81 7.93
N ASN A 140 -6.41 -15.99 8.71
CA ASN A 140 -7.87 -16.07 8.79
C ASN A 140 -8.51 -15.82 7.42
N SER A 141 -8.03 -14.81 6.68
CA SER A 141 -8.53 -14.50 5.34
C SER A 141 -8.30 -15.66 4.36
N LEU A 142 -7.09 -16.23 4.34
CA LEU A 142 -6.75 -17.38 3.50
C LEU A 142 -7.55 -18.62 3.90
N SER A 143 -7.79 -18.83 5.20
CA SER A 143 -8.62 -19.92 5.71
C SER A 143 -10.06 -19.79 5.22
N THR A 144 -10.66 -18.60 5.34
CA THR A 144 -12.02 -18.36 4.82
C THR A 144 -12.10 -18.59 3.31
N ILE A 145 -11.12 -18.10 2.54
CA ILE A 145 -11.04 -18.34 1.09
C ILE A 145 -10.97 -19.84 0.78
N ALA A 146 -10.09 -20.56 1.47
CA ALA A 146 -9.90 -22.00 1.32
C ALA A 146 -11.17 -22.79 1.65
N THR A 147 -11.85 -22.47 2.75
CA THR A 147 -13.11 -23.13 3.16
C THR A 147 -14.23 -22.86 2.14
N VAL A 148 -14.49 -21.60 1.80
CA VAL A 148 -15.59 -21.23 0.89
C VAL A 148 -15.42 -21.88 -0.48
N TYR A 149 -14.19 -21.96 -0.99
CA TYR A 149 -13.94 -22.66 -2.24
C TYR A 149 -14.06 -24.17 -2.09
N SER A 150 -13.35 -24.78 -1.14
CA SER A 150 -13.24 -26.24 -1.08
C SER A 150 -14.53 -26.96 -0.71
N GLU A 151 -15.48 -26.26 -0.10
CA GLU A 151 -16.82 -26.76 0.20
C GLU A 151 -17.85 -26.45 -0.91
N SER A 152 -17.44 -25.73 -1.96
CA SER A 152 -18.34 -25.37 -3.06
C SER A 152 -18.57 -26.54 -4.04
N PRO A 153 -19.74 -26.57 -4.71
CA PRO A 153 -19.99 -27.49 -5.82
C PRO A 153 -18.96 -27.35 -6.96
N LEU A 154 -18.48 -26.14 -7.24
CA LEU A 154 -17.42 -25.88 -8.22
C LEU A 154 -16.14 -26.66 -7.90
N ALA A 155 -15.66 -26.60 -6.65
CA ALA A 155 -14.48 -27.36 -6.23
C ALA A 155 -14.69 -28.88 -6.37
N ALA A 156 -15.88 -29.37 -6.03
CA ALA A 156 -16.23 -30.77 -6.22
C ALA A 156 -16.24 -31.20 -7.70
N MET A 157 -16.80 -30.36 -8.59
CA MET A 157 -16.83 -30.59 -10.03
C MET A 157 -15.42 -30.63 -10.63
N GLU A 158 -14.55 -29.75 -10.16
CA GLU A 158 -13.16 -29.64 -10.60
C GLU A 158 -12.24 -30.70 -9.96
N ASN A 159 -12.78 -31.52 -9.04
CA ASN A 159 -12.02 -32.46 -8.20
C ASN A 159 -10.79 -31.80 -7.56
N ASP A 160 -11.00 -30.60 -7.01
CA ASP A 160 -9.95 -29.73 -6.51
C ASP A 160 -10.30 -29.19 -5.12
N LYS A 161 -9.28 -28.92 -4.30
CA LYS A 161 -9.43 -28.38 -2.95
C LYS A 161 -8.25 -27.47 -2.61
N LEU A 162 -8.53 -26.44 -1.84
CA LEU A 162 -7.52 -25.54 -1.28
C LEU A 162 -7.51 -25.68 0.23
N THR A 163 -6.33 -25.94 0.80
CA THR A 163 -6.12 -25.86 2.25
C THR A 163 -5.39 -24.57 2.61
N LEU A 164 -5.43 -24.18 3.89
CA LEU A 164 -4.61 -23.07 4.38
C LEU A 164 -3.11 -23.34 4.16
N ASP A 165 -2.65 -24.56 4.48
CA ASP A 165 -1.24 -24.96 4.27
C ASP A 165 -0.87 -24.89 2.77
N GLY A 166 -1.77 -25.31 1.87
CA GLY A 166 -1.62 -25.20 0.42
C GLY A 166 -1.58 -23.76 -0.10
N ALA A 167 -2.39 -22.86 0.47
CA ALA A 167 -2.29 -21.43 0.15
C ALA A 167 -0.94 -20.86 0.64
N ILE A 168 -0.54 -21.18 1.88
CA ILE A 168 0.71 -20.68 2.47
C ILE A 168 1.94 -21.20 1.70
N SER A 169 1.96 -22.48 1.30
CA SER A 169 3.08 -23.08 0.57
C SER A 169 3.30 -22.43 -0.82
N LYS A 170 2.21 -21.99 -1.44
CA LYS A 170 2.21 -21.24 -2.72
C LYS A 170 2.64 -19.79 -2.56
N THR A 171 2.63 -19.21 -1.37
CA THR A 171 3.05 -17.82 -1.15
C THR A 171 4.55 -17.67 -1.34
N LYS A 172 5.00 -16.95 -2.38
CA LYS A 172 6.42 -16.77 -2.71
C LYS A 172 6.96 -15.39 -2.38
N PHE A 173 6.10 -14.43 -2.05
CA PHE A 173 6.53 -13.10 -1.62
C PHE A 173 5.48 -12.37 -0.79
N ALA A 174 5.92 -11.36 -0.05
CA ALA A 174 5.06 -10.36 0.58
C ALA A 174 5.46 -8.96 0.09
N ASN A 175 4.48 -8.17 -0.38
CA ASN A 175 4.66 -6.77 -0.75
C ASN A 175 4.03 -5.85 0.29
N MET A 176 4.84 -5.08 1.01
CA MET A 176 4.40 -4.25 2.14
C MET A 176 5.20 -2.95 2.19
N ASP A 177 4.80 -2.06 3.10
CA ASP A 177 5.60 -0.90 3.43
C ASP A 177 6.99 -1.29 3.90
N HIS A 178 7.99 -0.51 3.50
CA HIS A 178 9.38 -0.75 3.89
C HIS A 178 9.64 -0.24 5.33
N ALA A 179 8.92 -0.81 6.29
CA ALA A 179 8.92 -0.47 7.71
C ALA A 179 9.32 -1.67 8.58
N ALA A 180 9.59 -1.42 9.87
CA ALA A 180 10.13 -2.43 10.79
C ALA A 180 9.13 -3.56 11.08
N ASP A 181 7.85 -3.24 11.18
CA ASP A 181 6.73 -4.18 11.31
C ASP A 181 6.55 -5.02 10.04
N GLY A 182 6.67 -4.42 8.85
CA GLY A 182 6.70 -5.14 7.57
C GLY A 182 7.82 -6.18 7.49
N LYS A 183 9.05 -5.79 7.85
CA LYS A 183 10.19 -6.73 7.96
C LYS A 183 9.96 -7.81 9.02
N LYS A 184 9.31 -7.48 10.14
CA LYS A 184 8.97 -8.44 11.20
C LYS A 184 7.90 -9.44 10.74
N TYR A 185 6.87 -8.98 10.02
CA TYR A 185 5.85 -9.81 9.39
C TYR A 185 6.50 -10.81 8.44
N HIS A 186 7.37 -10.34 7.54
CA HIS A 186 8.08 -11.19 6.58
C HIS A 186 8.87 -12.31 7.28
N ARG A 187 9.66 -11.99 8.32
CA ARG A 187 10.38 -13.01 9.10
C ARG A 187 9.44 -14.05 9.73
N LYS A 188 8.34 -13.60 10.34
CA LYS A 188 7.38 -14.51 11.00
C LYS A 188 6.64 -15.41 10.02
N TYR A 189 6.19 -14.85 8.89
CA TYR A 189 5.55 -15.62 7.84
C TYR A 189 6.53 -16.65 7.26
N GLY A 190 7.76 -16.23 6.94
CA GLY A 190 8.80 -17.10 6.41
C GLY A 190 9.13 -18.28 7.34
N ALA A 191 9.20 -18.04 8.66
CA ALA A 191 9.43 -19.10 9.63
C ALA A 191 8.34 -20.18 9.61
N GLY A 192 7.06 -19.81 9.51
CA GLY A 192 5.96 -20.78 9.49
C GLY A 192 5.68 -21.39 8.11
N LYS A 193 6.19 -20.79 7.03
CA LYS A 193 5.91 -21.22 5.65
C LYS A 193 6.52 -22.60 5.33
N ARG A 194 7.72 -22.90 5.83
CA ARG A 194 8.35 -24.22 5.61
C ARG A 194 7.45 -25.32 6.16
N ASP A 195 7.02 -25.17 7.41
CA ASP A 195 6.18 -26.18 8.06
C ASP A 195 4.85 -26.36 7.32
N ALA A 196 4.23 -25.27 6.84
CA ALA A 196 3.03 -25.36 6.00
C ALA A 196 3.30 -26.08 4.67
N THR A 197 4.45 -25.85 4.05
CA THR A 197 4.86 -26.51 2.80
C THR A 197 5.04 -28.01 3.01
N VAL A 198 5.76 -28.39 4.08
CA VAL A 198 5.94 -29.79 4.49
C VAL A 198 4.58 -30.45 4.73
N ARG A 199 3.71 -29.83 5.52
CA ARG A 199 2.38 -30.36 5.82
C ARG A 199 1.50 -30.51 4.57
N GLU A 200 1.65 -29.62 3.59
CA GLU A 200 0.93 -29.73 2.33
C GLU A 200 1.45 -30.90 1.47
N PHE A 201 2.77 -31.10 1.37
CA PHE A 201 3.31 -32.29 0.70
C PHE A 201 2.87 -33.59 1.37
N GLY A 202 2.83 -33.61 2.69
CA GLY A 202 2.29 -34.74 3.44
C GLY A 202 0.83 -35.02 3.11
N ARG A 203 -0.01 -33.98 3.02
CA ARG A 203 -1.42 -34.12 2.63
C ARG A 203 -1.55 -34.74 1.23
N LEU A 204 -0.82 -34.19 0.27
CA LEU A 204 -0.83 -34.69 -1.12
C LEU A 204 -0.35 -36.15 -1.19
N ARG A 205 0.67 -36.50 -0.38
CA ARG A 205 1.14 -37.89 -0.28
C ARG A 205 0.06 -38.82 0.29
N LEU A 206 -0.64 -38.38 1.33
CA LEU A 206 -1.73 -39.14 1.97
C LEU A 206 -2.89 -39.43 1.00
N GLU A 207 -3.27 -38.45 0.18
CA GLU A 207 -4.34 -38.61 -0.82
C GLU A 207 -4.03 -39.66 -1.89
N GLY A 208 -2.74 -39.97 -2.11
CA GLY A 208 -2.28 -41.00 -3.01
C GLY A 208 -2.06 -42.38 -2.38
N LEU A 209 -2.28 -42.57 -1.07
CA LEU A 209 -2.11 -43.86 -0.40
C LEU A 209 -3.34 -44.76 -0.55
N SER A 210 -3.14 -46.08 -0.60
CA SER A 210 -4.24 -47.03 -0.43
C SER A 210 -4.71 -47.06 1.02
N ALA A 211 -5.94 -47.52 1.25
CA ALA A 211 -6.50 -47.64 2.59
C ALA A 211 -5.65 -48.54 3.51
N GLU A 212 -5.06 -49.62 2.97
CA GLU A 212 -4.20 -50.53 3.74
C GLU A 212 -2.90 -49.84 4.16
N VAL A 213 -2.24 -49.14 3.24
CA VAL A 213 -0.99 -48.43 3.53
C VAL A 213 -1.25 -47.28 4.51
N PHE A 214 -2.35 -46.54 4.33
CA PHE A 214 -2.75 -45.50 5.25
C PHE A 214 -2.96 -46.03 6.67
N ALA A 215 -3.69 -47.15 6.83
CA ALA A 215 -3.90 -47.77 8.13
C ALA A 215 -2.58 -48.24 8.77
N GLN A 216 -1.66 -48.81 7.98
CA GLN A 216 -0.34 -49.22 8.46
C GLN A 216 0.49 -48.02 8.94
N GLU A 217 0.53 -46.93 8.19
CA GLU A 217 1.27 -45.72 8.57
C GLU A 217 0.66 -45.04 9.82
N MET A 218 -0.67 -45.02 9.94
CA MET A 218 -1.34 -44.53 11.15
C MET A 218 -0.98 -45.34 12.39
N CYS A 219 -0.88 -46.67 12.28
CA CYS A 219 -0.45 -47.55 13.38
C CYS A 219 1.02 -47.37 13.78
N ARG A 220 1.86 -46.80 12.90
CA ARG A 220 3.28 -46.54 13.19
C ARG A 220 3.51 -45.27 14.02
N VAL A 221 2.52 -44.37 14.06
CA VAL A 221 2.59 -43.18 14.92
C VAL A 221 2.31 -43.58 16.36
N LYS A 222 3.32 -43.50 17.21
CA LYS A 222 3.25 -43.84 18.63
C LYS A 222 2.86 -42.62 19.47
N SER A 223 2.50 -42.85 20.74
CA SER A 223 2.14 -41.76 21.65
C SER A 223 3.31 -40.82 21.92
N GLU A 224 4.54 -41.35 21.99
CA GLU A 224 5.77 -40.58 22.17
C GLU A 224 5.99 -39.62 21.00
N ASP A 225 5.66 -40.05 19.78
CA ASP A 225 5.74 -39.20 18.58
C ASP A 225 4.78 -38.00 18.67
N ILE A 226 3.60 -38.20 19.27
CA ILE A 226 2.61 -37.14 19.46
C ILE A 226 3.08 -36.17 20.54
N GLU A 227 3.62 -36.67 21.65
CA GLU A 227 4.14 -35.85 22.74
C GLU A 227 5.34 -35.00 22.30
N GLU A 228 6.24 -35.56 21.49
CA GLU A 228 7.37 -34.83 20.90
C GLU A 228 6.89 -33.69 19.98
N PHE A 229 5.91 -33.97 19.12
CA PHE A 229 5.39 -32.98 18.16
C PHE A 229 4.45 -31.94 18.80
N LEU A 230 3.72 -32.31 19.85
CA LEU A 230 2.72 -31.49 20.52
C LEU A 230 2.91 -31.56 22.05
N PRO A 231 3.99 -30.96 22.58
CA PRO A 231 4.31 -31.02 24.00
C PRO A 231 3.21 -30.38 24.85
N GLY A 232 2.76 -31.11 25.88
CA GLY A 232 1.71 -30.66 26.82
C GLY A 232 0.27 -31.02 26.43
N LEU A 233 0.06 -31.75 25.33
CA LEU A 233 -1.25 -32.32 25.02
C LEU A 233 -1.51 -33.53 25.94
N SER A 234 -2.39 -33.40 26.93
CA SER A 234 -2.82 -34.54 27.76
C SER A 234 -3.60 -35.55 26.89
N LEU A 235 -3.00 -36.72 26.66
CA LEU A 235 -3.56 -37.83 25.88
C LEU A 235 -4.74 -38.54 26.58
N ASP A 236 -5.16 -38.05 27.76
CA ASP A 236 -6.41 -38.44 28.44
C ASP A 236 -7.65 -37.78 27.80
N THR A 237 -7.47 -36.97 26.76
CA THR A 237 -8.56 -36.33 25.99
C THR A 237 -9.24 -37.26 24.98
N LEU A 238 -10.48 -36.92 24.63
CA LEU A 238 -11.40 -37.63 23.71
C LEU A 238 -10.69 -38.20 22.45
N LYS A 239 -11.12 -39.38 21.99
CA LYS A 239 -10.57 -40.12 20.82
C LYS A 239 -10.33 -39.25 19.58
N GLU A 240 -11.16 -38.24 19.35
CA GLU A 240 -11.07 -37.32 18.21
C GLU A 240 -9.82 -36.42 18.23
N GLU A 241 -9.44 -35.90 19.40
CA GLU A 241 -8.25 -35.03 19.52
C GLU A 241 -6.96 -35.82 19.30
N ARG A 242 -6.92 -37.06 19.83
CA ARG A 242 -5.82 -37.98 19.54
C ARG A 242 -5.73 -38.29 18.05
N ALA A 243 -6.85 -38.60 17.38
CA ALA A 243 -6.84 -38.90 15.94
C ALA A 243 -6.34 -37.72 15.08
N LYS A 244 -6.74 -36.48 15.41
CA LYS A 244 -6.24 -35.27 14.73
C LYS A 244 -4.73 -35.09 14.93
N ALA A 245 -4.26 -35.28 16.16
CA ALA A 245 -2.84 -35.20 16.49
C ALA A 245 -2.02 -36.26 15.73
N THR A 246 -2.47 -37.51 15.73
CA THR A 246 -1.86 -38.60 14.97
C THR A 246 -1.77 -38.28 13.48
N LEU A 247 -2.86 -37.78 12.88
CA LEU A 247 -2.88 -37.39 11.47
C LEU A 247 -1.91 -36.24 11.17
N LEU A 248 -1.80 -35.26 12.08
CA LEU A 248 -0.86 -34.15 11.93
C LEU A 248 0.60 -34.62 11.96
N VAL A 249 0.95 -35.54 12.87
CA VAL A 249 2.29 -36.14 12.95
C VAL A 249 2.60 -36.92 11.67
N LEU A 250 1.70 -37.79 11.26
CA LEU A 250 1.88 -38.59 10.04
C LEU A 250 2.06 -37.69 8.80
N ARG A 251 1.19 -36.68 8.66
CA ARG A 251 1.27 -35.69 7.59
C ARG A 251 2.62 -34.99 7.58
N THR A 252 3.13 -34.58 8.74
CA THR A 252 4.42 -33.89 8.81
C THR A 252 5.57 -34.83 8.43
N ARG A 253 5.58 -36.08 8.91
CA ARG A 253 6.61 -37.08 8.57
C ARG A 253 6.65 -37.39 7.08
N LEU A 254 5.51 -37.69 6.47
CA LEU A 254 5.44 -37.94 5.03
C LEU A 254 5.83 -36.69 4.23
N GLY A 255 5.46 -35.51 4.73
CA GLY A 255 5.85 -34.23 4.16
C GLY A 255 7.35 -34.01 4.12
N GLU A 256 8.06 -34.31 5.21
CA GLU A 256 9.52 -34.19 5.29
C GLU A 256 10.19 -35.14 4.29
N LEU A 257 9.70 -36.38 4.18
CA LEU A 257 10.20 -37.34 3.19
C LEU A 257 10.02 -36.85 1.75
N GLU A 258 8.90 -36.21 1.42
CA GLU A 258 8.70 -35.62 0.08
C GLU A 258 9.53 -34.36 -0.13
N TYR A 259 9.71 -33.55 0.92
CA TYR A 259 10.53 -32.34 0.88
C TYR A 259 12.02 -32.66 0.69
N ASP A 260 12.53 -33.72 1.32
CA ASP A 260 13.93 -34.15 1.22
C ASP A 260 14.30 -34.69 -0.16
N LYS A 261 13.32 -35.16 -0.94
CA LYS A 261 13.50 -35.54 -2.34
C LYS A 261 13.68 -34.33 -3.28
N LEU A 262 13.37 -33.11 -2.81
CA LEU A 262 13.54 -31.91 -3.64
C LEU A 262 15.02 -31.54 -3.76
N ASP A 263 15.43 -31.18 -4.96
CA ASP A 263 16.76 -30.71 -5.31
C ASP A 263 16.71 -29.41 -6.13
N GLY A 264 17.85 -28.73 -6.22
CA GLY A 264 18.05 -27.52 -7.03
C GLY A 264 16.91 -26.50 -6.96
N ASP A 265 16.45 -26.06 -8.14
CA ASP A 265 15.39 -25.07 -8.32
C ASP A 265 14.07 -25.45 -7.62
N LYS A 266 13.75 -26.74 -7.49
CA LYS A 266 12.50 -27.18 -6.85
C LYS A 266 12.53 -26.92 -5.34
N LYS A 267 13.63 -27.25 -4.67
CA LYS A 267 13.81 -26.98 -3.25
C LYS A 267 13.89 -25.48 -2.99
N THR A 268 14.64 -24.74 -3.82
CA THR A 268 14.69 -23.28 -3.77
C THR A 268 13.30 -22.66 -3.92
N PHE A 269 12.48 -23.12 -4.88
CA PHE A 269 11.12 -22.62 -5.07
C PHE A 269 10.16 -22.99 -3.93
N ALA A 270 10.32 -24.19 -3.35
CA ALA A 270 9.56 -24.61 -2.17
C ALA A 270 9.82 -23.66 -1.00
N ASP A 271 11.07 -23.28 -0.75
CA ASP A 271 11.47 -22.40 0.36
C ASP A 271 11.24 -20.92 0.08
N LEU A 272 11.25 -20.52 -1.19
CA LEU A 272 11.23 -19.13 -1.62
C LEU A 272 10.16 -18.28 -0.93
N PHE A 273 10.59 -17.20 -0.30
CA PHE A 273 9.71 -16.16 0.25
C PHE A 273 10.40 -14.79 0.25
N LEU A 274 10.16 -13.99 -0.78
CA LEU A 274 10.80 -12.68 -0.96
C LEU A 274 10.05 -11.57 -0.23
N PHE A 275 10.81 -10.57 0.23
CA PHE A 275 10.24 -9.31 0.71
C PHE A 275 10.26 -8.28 -0.42
N GLY A 276 9.08 -7.82 -0.84
CA GLY A 276 8.92 -6.66 -1.69
C GLY A 276 8.61 -5.44 -0.83
N GLY A 277 9.56 -4.52 -0.70
CA GLY A 277 9.27 -3.22 -0.09
C GLY A 277 8.63 -2.27 -1.10
N CYS A 278 7.54 -1.58 -0.74
CA CYS A 278 6.91 -0.55 -1.58
C CYS A 278 7.95 0.49 -2.05
N CYS A 279 8.09 0.67 -3.37
CA CYS A 279 9.01 1.63 -3.95
C CYS A 279 8.78 3.07 -3.46
N GLY A 280 7.52 3.49 -3.24
CA GLY A 280 7.19 4.82 -2.72
C GLY A 280 7.72 5.05 -1.30
N HIS A 281 7.65 4.02 -0.44
CA HIS A 281 8.22 4.09 0.90
C HIS A 281 9.76 4.14 0.90
N LYS A 282 10.42 3.49 -0.06
CA LYS A 282 11.89 3.61 -0.22
C LYS A 282 12.31 5.05 -0.51
N ASP A 283 11.65 5.69 -1.48
CA ASP A 283 11.91 7.10 -1.80
C ASP A 283 11.62 8.03 -0.60
N LEU A 284 10.48 7.84 0.06
CA LEU A 284 10.11 8.61 1.25
C LEU A 284 11.18 8.49 2.35
N ASN A 285 11.64 7.27 2.60
CA ASN A 285 12.66 7.00 3.61
C ASN A 285 14.04 7.53 3.21
N ALA A 286 14.41 7.48 1.93
CA ALA A 286 15.64 8.08 1.42
C ALA A 286 15.61 9.62 1.52
N CYS A 287 14.49 10.25 1.17
CA CYS A 287 14.26 11.68 1.37
C CYS A 287 14.36 12.07 2.86
N LYS A 288 13.76 11.25 3.75
CA LYS A 288 13.83 11.45 5.20
C LYS A 288 15.27 11.39 5.71
N ARG A 289 16.06 10.40 5.27
CA ARG A 289 17.49 10.29 5.58
C ARG A 289 18.27 11.52 5.13
N GLY A 290 17.98 12.03 3.92
CA GLY A 290 18.57 13.27 3.42
C GLY A 290 18.29 14.47 4.34
N GLY A 291 17.04 14.63 4.76
CA GLY A 291 16.63 15.70 5.66
C GLY A 291 17.23 15.59 7.07
N GLU A 292 17.31 14.37 7.63
CA GLU A 292 17.95 14.10 8.91
C GLU A 292 19.45 14.42 8.89
N GLY A 293 20.13 14.02 7.81
CA GLY A 293 21.55 14.35 7.59
C GLY A 293 21.79 15.85 7.52
N MET A 294 21.01 16.55 6.68
CA MET A 294 21.08 18.01 6.56
C MET A 294 20.85 18.71 7.91
N LYS A 295 19.85 18.27 8.68
CA LYS A 295 19.57 18.80 10.03
C LYS A 295 20.71 18.54 11.01
N ALA A 296 21.29 17.34 11.00
CA ALA A 296 22.41 16.97 11.86
C ALA A 296 23.65 17.78 11.52
N ASP A 297 23.89 18.02 10.25
CA ASP A 297 25.03 18.79 9.79
C ASP A 297 24.84 20.27 10.16
N TRP A 298 23.62 20.81 10.12
CA TRP A 298 23.36 22.23 10.42
C TRP A 298 23.75 22.56 11.86
N LYS A 299 23.55 21.60 12.76
CA LYS A 299 23.96 21.69 14.17
C LYS A 299 25.48 21.72 14.35
N ARG A 300 26.24 21.18 13.40
CA ARG A 300 27.72 21.17 13.38
C ARG A 300 28.32 22.37 12.65
N ASN A 301 27.51 23.21 12.02
CA ASN A 301 27.99 24.45 11.41
C ASN A 301 28.37 25.46 12.49
N ASP A 302 29.56 26.05 12.38
CA ASP A 302 30.13 27.02 13.33
C ASP A 302 29.46 28.41 13.26
N ALA A 303 28.60 28.65 12.25
CA ALA A 303 27.78 29.86 12.10
C ALA A 303 26.32 29.60 12.54
N PRO A 304 25.99 29.64 13.86
CA PRO A 304 24.66 29.35 14.36
C PRO A 304 23.56 30.31 13.86
N GLU A 305 23.90 31.55 13.54
CA GLU A 305 23.03 32.57 12.96
C GLU A 305 22.58 32.24 11.53
N GLU A 306 23.32 31.39 10.83
CA GLU A 306 22.97 30.90 9.49
C GLU A 306 22.09 29.65 9.52
N ARG A 307 21.70 29.16 10.70
CA ARG A 307 20.88 27.95 10.82
C ARG A 307 19.42 28.22 10.50
N PRO A 308 18.67 27.19 10.07
CA PRO A 308 17.23 27.31 9.93
C PRO A 308 16.56 27.74 11.23
N VAL A 309 15.61 28.66 11.10
CA VAL A 309 14.89 29.23 12.24
C VAL A 309 14.06 28.14 12.95
N PRO A 310 14.07 28.08 14.30
CA PRO A 310 13.18 27.19 15.04
C PRO A 310 11.71 27.56 14.82
N LEU A 311 10.89 26.52 14.61
CA LEU A 311 9.44 26.56 14.42
C LEU A 311 8.78 25.74 15.54
N PRO A 312 8.82 26.22 16.80
CA PRO A 312 8.23 25.53 17.96
C PRO A 312 6.72 25.31 17.78
N ASN A 313 6.10 24.47 18.61
CA ASN A 313 4.65 24.50 18.80
C ASN A 313 4.30 25.54 19.90
N LYS A 314 3.01 25.84 20.08
CA LYS A 314 2.56 26.87 21.01
C LYS A 314 3.15 26.70 22.42
N ASP A 315 3.12 25.47 22.95
CA ASP A 315 3.60 25.19 24.30
C ASP A 315 5.13 25.39 24.42
N LYS A 316 5.89 24.96 23.40
CA LYS A 316 7.34 25.20 23.36
C LYS A 316 7.66 26.69 23.22
N ASP A 317 6.90 27.41 22.41
CA ASP A 317 7.10 28.85 22.20
C ASP A 317 6.84 29.64 23.50
N SER A 318 5.77 29.29 24.24
CA SER A 318 5.52 29.83 25.58
C SER A 318 6.66 29.51 26.54
N ALA A 319 7.14 28.27 26.59
CA ALA A 319 8.28 27.91 27.43
C ALA A 319 9.58 28.65 27.04
N ILE A 320 9.82 28.89 25.74
CA ILE A 320 10.96 29.68 25.25
C ILE A 320 10.85 31.12 25.75
N ALA A 321 9.65 31.72 25.69
CA ALA A 321 9.40 33.08 26.17
C ALA A 321 9.57 33.22 27.70
N GLU A 322 9.19 32.20 28.47
CA GLU A 322 9.40 32.15 29.93
C GLU A 322 10.88 32.00 30.32
N GLY A 323 11.70 31.40 29.45
CA GLY A 323 13.14 31.26 29.65
C GLY A 323 13.55 30.14 30.61
N GLY A 324 14.75 30.26 31.19
CA GLY A 324 15.33 29.26 32.10
C GLY A 324 15.64 27.91 31.46
N LYS A 325 15.78 26.87 32.28
CA LYS A 325 16.12 25.50 31.83
C LYS A 325 15.03 24.92 30.91
N ALA A 326 13.76 25.23 31.18
CA ALA A 326 12.63 24.77 30.39
C ALA A 326 12.62 25.41 28.99
N GLY A 327 12.83 26.73 28.91
CA GLY A 327 12.93 27.45 27.64
C GLY A 327 14.11 27.00 26.78
N LEU A 328 15.29 26.78 27.39
CA LEU A 328 16.45 26.22 26.67
C LEU A 328 16.17 24.82 26.11
N LYS A 329 15.53 23.95 26.89
CA LYS A 329 15.14 22.60 26.45
C LYS A 329 14.07 22.66 25.33
N ALA A 330 13.12 23.58 25.43
CA ALA A 330 12.10 23.81 24.41
C ALA A 330 12.72 24.30 23.10
N LEU A 331 13.67 25.23 23.15
CA LEU A 331 14.41 25.71 21.98
C LEU A 331 15.24 24.60 21.33
N GLN A 332 16.01 23.84 22.11
CA GLN A 332 16.86 22.75 21.61
C GLN A 332 16.06 21.58 21.00
N SER A 333 14.85 21.35 21.51
CA SER A 333 13.93 20.33 20.99
C SER A 333 12.97 20.84 19.92
N SER A 334 13.07 22.11 19.53
CA SER A 334 12.25 22.69 18.46
C SER A 334 12.91 22.43 17.11
N ASP A 335 12.09 21.96 16.17
CA ASP A 335 12.53 21.70 14.81
C ASP A 335 12.38 22.94 13.95
N GLY A 336 13.17 23.03 12.88
CA GLY A 336 13.14 24.09 11.89
C GLY A 336 13.46 23.55 10.50
N GLY A 337 13.70 24.43 9.54
CA GLY A 337 14.10 24.05 8.19
C GLY A 337 12.97 23.60 7.28
N GLY A 338 13.34 23.19 6.06
CA GLY A 338 12.40 23.00 4.95
C GLY A 338 11.35 21.92 5.20
N ILE A 339 11.72 20.80 5.84
CA ILE A 339 10.78 19.72 6.17
C ILE A 339 9.75 20.22 7.19
N LYS A 340 10.21 20.87 8.27
CA LYS A 340 9.29 21.38 9.29
C LYS A 340 8.41 22.47 8.73
N PHE A 341 8.97 23.33 7.88
CA PHE A 341 8.22 24.39 7.23
C PHE A 341 7.11 23.84 6.31
N THR A 342 7.43 22.89 5.44
CA THR A 342 6.43 22.26 4.55
C THR A 342 5.36 21.46 5.32
N GLU A 343 5.68 20.91 6.49
CA GLU A 343 4.72 20.31 7.41
C GLU A 343 3.72 21.36 7.94
N ILE A 344 4.21 22.45 8.53
CA ILE A 344 3.34 23.49 9.10
C ILE A 344 2.56 24.27 8.03
N LEU A 345 3.16 24.45 6.84
CA LEU A 345 2.50 25.11 5.72
C LEU A 345 1.35 24.25 5.20
N GLY A 346 1.54 22.93 5.11
CA GLY A 346 0.44 22.01 4.80
C GLY A 346 -0.60 21.96 5.92
N LEU A 347 -0.22 22.03 7.19
CA LEU A 347 -1.22 22.12 8.27
C LEU A 347 -2.08 23.39 8.14
N LEU A 348 -1.49 24.52 7.75
CA LEU A 348 -2.20 25.77 7.54
C LEU A 348 -3.09 25.73 6.29
N LEU A 349 -2.53 25.31 5.15
CA LEU A 349 -3.19 25.38 3.84
C LEU A 349 -4.08 24.18 3.55
N ARG A 350 -3.76 22.97 4.03
CA ARG A 350 -4.54 21.74 3.80
C ARG A 350 -5.38 21.31 4.99
N GLY A 351 -4.87 21.53 6.21
CA GLY A 351 -5.48 21.04 7.44
C GLY A 351 -5.16 19.59 7.75
N LYS A 352 -5.46 19.19 9.00
CA LYS A 352 -5.45 17.78 9.37
C LYS A 352 -6.63 17.05 8.70
N PRO A 353 -6.47 15.77 8.31
CA PRO A 353 -7.59 14.98 7.82
C PRO A 353 -8.78 14.98 8.80
N GLY A 354 -9.94 15.49 8.36
CA GLY A 354 -11.15 15.57 9.19
C GLY A 354 -11.21 16.75 10.16
N GLY A 355 -10.26 17.70 10.10
CA GLY A 355 -10.27 18.93 10.88
C GLY A 355 -11.20 20.01 10.32
N LYS A 356 -11.67 20.92 11.17
CA LYS A 356 -12.63 21.99 10.83
C LYS A 356 -12.01 23.31 10.35
N GLN A 357 -10.69 23.52 10.44
CA GLN A 357 -10.04 24.80 10.16
C GLN A 357 -8.72 24.63 9.40
N ALA A 358 -8.73 25.03 8.13
CA ALA A 358 -7.57 25.19 7.27
C ALA A 358 -7.90 26.17 6.13
N TYR A 359 -6.89 26.74 5.50
CA TYR A 359 -7.07 27.72 4.42
C TYR A 359 -7.29 27.05 3.06
N GLN A 360 -7.65 25.76 2.98
CA GLN A 360 -7.62 25.02 1.71
C GLN A 360 -8.56 25.58 0.65
N ASP A 361 -9.76 25.99 1.04
CA ASP A 361 -10.73 26.56 0.10
C ASP A 361 -10.40 28.01 -0.25
N LEU A 362 -9.86 28.78 0.70
CA LEU A 362 -9.31 30.11 0.44
C LEU A 362 -8.12 30.05 -0.52
N TYR A 363 -7.17 29.15 -0.28
CA TYR A 363 -6.02 28.89 -1.14
C TYR A 363 -6.44 28.51 -2.54
N LYS A 364 -7.42 27.60 -2.70
CA LYS A 364 -7.97 27.27 -4.03
C LYS A 364 -8.57 28.49 -4.72
N SER A 365 -9.31 29.33 -3.99
CA SER A 365 -9.92 30.52 -4.57
C SER A 365 -8.85 31.53 -5.00
N PHE A 366 -7.88 31.79 -4.12
CA PHE A 366 -6.81 32.77 -4.32
C PHE A 366 -5.83 32.33 -5.43
N MET A 367 -5.48 31.05 -5.47
CA MET A 367 -4.50 30.48 -6.40
C MET A 367 -5.15 29.87 -7.66
N VAL A 368 -6.39 30.24 -7.99
CA VAL A 368 -7.13 29.79 -9.19
C VAL A 368 -7.19 28.27 -9.33
N ARG A 369 -7.92 27.63 -8.39
CA ARG A 369 -8.19 26.19 -8.29
C ARG A 369 -6.96 25.29 -8.09
N ARG A 370 -5.83 25.85 -7.65
CA ARG A 370 -4.67 25.06 -7.22
C ARG A 370 -4.90 24.40 -5.85
N HIS A 371 -4.28 23.24 -5.72
CA HIS A 371 -4.42 22.38 -4.56
C HIS A 371 -3.04 22.21 -3.91
N PHE A 372 -2.83 22.79 -2.73
CA PHE A 372 -1.55 22.66 -2.04
C PHE A 372 -1.20 21.19 -1.77
N PRO A 373 0.07 20.76 -1.76
CA PRO A 373 0.43 19.37 -1.48
C PRO A 373 0.01 18.91 -0.07
N ASN A 374 -0.45 17.67 0.07
CA ASN A 374 -1.02 17.16 1.32
C ASN A 374 0.05 16.57 2.27
N THR A 375 0.96 17.43 2.75
CA THR A 375 2.02 17.05 3.70
C THR A 375 1.52 16.50 5.04
N PRO A 376 0.37 16.95 5.62
CA PRO A 376 -0.11 16.39 6.90
C PRO A 376 -0.53 14.92 6.83
N ALA A 377 -0.80 14.41 5.62
CA ALA A 377 -1.15 13.01 5.39
C ALA A 377 0.06 12.16 4.98
N CYS A 378 1.29 12.70 5.05
CA CYS A 378 2.54 12.02 4.69
C CYS A 378 2.49 11.35 3.30
N ARG A 379 1.77 11.93 2.33
CA ARG A 379 1.72 11.39 0.97
C ARG A 379 3.13 11.40 0.37
N TYR A 380 3.49 10.37 -0.41
CA TYR A 380 4.78 10.34 -1.10
C TYR A 380 5.03 11.65 -1.85
N GLN A 381 6.27 12.14 -1.78
CA GLN A 381 6.71 13.36 -2.45
C GLN A 381 5.99 14.66 -2.02
N SER A 382 5.04 14.60 -1.08
CA SER A 382 4.27 15.79 -0.71
C SER A 382 5.15 16.93 -0.21
N HIS A 383 6.23 16.64 0.52
CA HIS A 383 7.19 17.63 0.98
C HIS A 383 8.01 18.24 -0.16
N THR A 384 8.38 17.45 -1.18
CA THR A 384 9.12 17.97 -2.34
C THR A 384 8.22 18.82 -3.22
N TYR A 385 6.97 18.41 -3.45
CA TYR A 385 5.96 19.27 -4.10
C TYR A 385 5.68 20.54 -3.30
N ALA A 386 5.56 20.45 -1.96
CA ALA A 386 5.31 21.62 -1.11
C ALA A 386 6.50 22.59 -1.14
N ALA A 387 7.72 22.08 -1.22
CA ALA A 387 8.91 22.91 -1.38
C ALA A 387 8.90 23.66 -2.72
N VAL A 388 8.52 23.00 -3.81
CA VAL A 388 8.33 23.65 -5.12
C VAL A 388 7.26 24.74 -5.04
N ASP A 389 6.08 24.44 -4.51
CA ASP A 389 5.00 25.43 -4.38
C ASP A 389 5.43 26.63 -3.50
N ALA A 390 6.15 26.38 -2.41
CA ALA A 390 6.65 27.44 -1.53
C ALA A 390 7.71 28.33 -2.19
N LEU A 391 8.55 27.78 -3.07
CA LEU A 391 9.58 28.55 -3.79
C LEU A 391 9.00 29.36 -4.96
N GLU A 392 8.06 28.78 -5.71
CA GLU A 392 7.46 29.43 -6.87
C GLU A 392 6.41 30.47 -6.50
N TRP A 393 5.68 30.23 -5.42
CA TRP A 393 4.49 30.99 -5.06
C TRP A 393 4.55 31.58 -3.64
N GLY A 394 5.73 31.58 -3.00
CA GLY A 394 5.90 32.01 -1.62
C GLY A 394 5.39 33.42 -1.32
N ASP A 395 5.53 34.34 -2.27
CA ASP A 395 5.03 35.72 -2.15
C ASP A 395 3.50 35.75 -2.10
N LEU A 396 2.82 35.09 -3.04
CA LEU A 396 1.36 34.96 -3.07
C LEU A 396 0.81 34.19 -1.86
N ILE A 397 1.53 33.15 -1.42
CA ILE A 397 1.15 32.40 -0.22
C ILE A 397 1.25 33.29 1.02
N SER A 398 2.32 34.09 1.13
CA SER A 398 2.50 35.03 2.22
C SER A 398 1.44 36.12 2.21
N GLU A 399 1.10 36.65 1.03
CA GLU A 399 0.01 37.62 0.82
C GLU A 399 -1.32 37.05 1.30
N LEU A 400 -1.69 35.84 0.87
CA LEU A 400 -2.90 35.16 1.34
C LEU A 400 -2.93 35.05 2.88
N VAL A 401 -1.83 34.66 3.50
CA VAL A 401 -1.76 34.55 4.97
C VAL A 401 -1.96 35.92 5.62
N LEU A 402 -1.35 36.98 5.09
CA LEU A 402 -1.49 38.34 5.59
C LEU A 402 -2.91 38.88 5.41
N GLU A 403 -3.55 38.64 4.27
CA GLU A 403 -4.95 39.00 4.03
C GLU A 403 -5.90 38.32 5.01
N VAL A 404 -5.69 37.02 5.27
CA VAL A 404 -6.50 36.28 6.23
C VAL A 404 -6.29 36.82 7.64
N CYS A 405 -5.04 37.16 8.02
CA CYS A 405 -4.77 37.83 9.29
C CYS A 405 -5.54 39.15 9.38
N ALA A 406 -5.44 40.02 8.38
CA ALA A 406 -6.06 41.35 8.37
C ALA A 406 -7.59 41.31 8.53
N LYS A 407 -8.26 40.25 8.04
CA LYS A 407 -9.71 40.06 8.15
C LYS A 407 -10.19 39.60 9.54
N LYS A 408 -9.31 39.27 10.47
CA LYS A 408 -9.71 38.76 11.78
C LYS A 408 -10.25 39.86 12.69
N SER A 409 -11.35 39.56 13.36
CA SER A 409 -12.03 40.47 14.30
C SER A 409 -11.21 40.85 15.54
N ASN A 410 -10.14 40.12 15.85
CA ASN A 410 -9.23 40.38 16.98
C ASN A 410 -8.04 41.27 16.59
N SER A 411 -8.28 42.36 15.88
CA SER A 411 -7.26 43.36 15.50
C SER A 411 -6.14 42.82 14.60
N GLY A 412 -6.41 41.78 13.80
CA GLY A 412 -5.42 41.25 12.85
C GLY A 412 -4.31 40.38 13.44
N HIS A 413 -4.44 39.93 14.69
CA HIS A 413 -3.41 39.12 15.35
C HIS A 413 -3.16 37.79 14.62
N GLN A 414 -1.89 37.54 14.33
CA GLN A 414 -1.42 36.27 13.76
C GLN A 414 -1.63 35.14 14.77
N SER A 415 -2.17 34.02 14.31
CA SER A 415 -2.08 32.79 15.08
C SER A 415 -0.62 32.33 15.14
N HIS A 416 -0.28 31.55 16.16
CA HIS A 416 1.08 31.01 16.29
C HIS A 416 1.52 30.21 15.04
N LEU A 417 0.59 29.49 14.39
CA LEU A 417 0.89 28.77 13.14
C LEU A 417 1.20 29.72 11.98
N GLU A 418 0.42 30.81 11.82
CA GLU A 418 0.63 31.82 10.78
C GLU A 418 1.95 32.57 10.99
N SER A 419 2.26 32.96 12.22
CA SER A 419 3.53 33.61 12.58
C SER A 419 4.72 32.73 12.23
N ASN A 420 4.69 31.44 12.57
CA ASN A 420 5.74 30.50 12.20
C ASN A 420 5.89 30.32 10.68
N VAL A 421 4.79 30.31 9.92
CA VAL A 421 4.84 30.25 8.46
C VAL A 421 5.50 31.50 7.88
N LEU A 422 5.08 32.69 8.29
CA LEU A 422 5.65 33.96 7.82
C LEU A 422 7.12 34.12 8.24
N LYS A 423 7.48 33.66 9.44
CA LYS A 423 8.86 33.61 9.94
C LYS A 423 9.73 32.69 9.07
N ALA A 424 9.21 31.53 8.68
CA ALA A 424 9.93 30.58 7.84
C ALA A 424 10.19 31.12 6.43
N PHE A 425 9.22 31.81 5.81
CA PHE A 425 9.39 32.46 4.50
C PHE A 425 10.51 33.51 4.47
N LYS A 426 10.74 34.20 5.59
CA LYS A 426 11.82 35.20 5.73
C LYS A 426 13.20 34.59 6.01
N CYS A 427 13.26 33.30 6.33
CA CYS A 427 14.50 32.63 6.71
C CYS A 427 15.24 32.08 5.49
N ARG A 428 16.42 32.66 5.21
CA ARG A 428 17.30 32.27 4.10
C ARG A 428 17.78 30.81 4.20
N ALA A 429 18.06 30.34 5.41
CA ALA A 429 18.47 28.96 5.66
C ALA A 429 17.32 27.95 5.45
N THR A 430 16.11 28.28 5.91
CA THR A 430 14.91 27.50 5.58
C THR A 430 14.67 27.47 4.07
N THR A 431 14.90 28.59 3.38
CA THR A 431 14.80 28.66 1.92
C THR A 431 15.83 27.75 1.23
N ALA A 432 17.07 27.70 1.73
CA ALA A 432 18.09 26.77 1.24
C ALA A 432 17.66 25.30 1.39
N ASP A 433 17.07 24.93 2.53
CA ASP A 433 16.49 23.59 2.72
C ASP A 433 15.37 23.29 1.71
N LEU A 434 14.48 24.26 1.43
CA LEU A 434 13.42 24.10 0.42
C LEU A 434 14.01 23.88 -0.98
N CYS A 435 15.05 24.64 -1.35
CA CYS A 435 15.74 24.45 -2.63
C CYS A 435 16.25 23.01 -2.75
N VAL A 436 16.84 22.45 -1.70
CA VAL A 436 17.33 21.07 -1.71
C VAL A 436 16.20 20.05 -1.80
N LEU A 437 15.11 20.23 -1.06
CA LEU A 437 13.92 19.36 -1.16
C LEU A 437 13.30 19.39 -2.56
N ALA A 438 13.20 20.57 -3.16
CA ALA A 438 12.72 20.75 -4.53
C ALA A 438 13.66 20.06 -5.54
N LEU A 439 14.98 20.22 -5.40
CA LEU A 439 15.97 19.55 -6.25
C LEU A 439 15.90 18.03 -6.13
N TYR A 440 15.82 17.48 -4.91
CA TYR A 440 15.63 16.04 -4.73
C TYR A 440 14.33 15.54 -5.38
N GLY A 441 13.26 16.33 -5.27
CA GLY A 441 12.00 16.12 -5.99
C GLY A 441 12.22 15.96 -7.49
N VAL A 442 12.69 17.02 -8.14
CA VAL A 442 12.74 17.09 -9.61
C VAL A 442 13.85 16.24 -10.25
N LEU A 443 14.93 15.94 -9.52
CA LEU A 443 16.08 15.17 -10.06
C LEU A 443 16.00 13.66 -9.80
N VAL A 444 15.39 13.25 -8.68
CA VAL A 444 15.43 11.86 -8.21
C VAL A 444 14.02 11.32 -7.97
N SER A 445 13.30 11.91 -7.01
CA SER A 445 12.05 11.34 -6.49
C SER A 445 10.94 11.29 -7.54
N TRP A 446 10.71 12.38 -8.29
CA TRP A 446 9.62 12.46 -9.26
C TRP A 446 9.85 11.54 -10.47
N PRO A 447 11.03 11.54 -11.12
CA PRO A 447 11.34 10.55 -12.14
C PRO A 447 11.24 9.12 -11.62
N TYR A 448 11.77 8.84 -10.42
CA TYR A 448 11.72 7.51 -9.82
C TYR A 448 10.28 7.01 -9.66
N LEU A 449 9.41 7.79 -9.01
CA LEU A 449 8.04 7.36 -8.80
C LEU A 449 7.25 7.27 -10.10
N SER A 450 7.59 8.08 -11.11
CA SER A 450 7.05 7.93 -12.47
C SER A 450 7.46 6.58 -13.07
N LEU A 451 8.74 6.21 -13.00
CA LEU A 451 9.29 4.98 -13.57
C LEU A 451 8.71 3.70 -12.93
N VAL A 452 8.45 3.72 -11.62
CA VAL A 452 7.91 2.54 -10.89
C VAL A 452 6.38 2.45 -10.93
N ARG A 453 5.67 3.54 -11.25
CA ARG A 453 4.19 3.55 -11.36
C ARG A 453 3.67 3.44 -12.78
N THR A 454 4.44 3.85 -13.78
CA THR A 454 3.98 3.86 -15.17
C THR A 454 3.86 2.43 -15.70
N PRO A 455 2.64 1.96 -16.05
CA PRO A 455 2.45 0.62 -16.58
C PRO A 455 3.27 0.37 -17.85
N ARG A 456 3.75 -0.86 -18.04
CA ARG A 456 4.46 -1.30 -19.25
C ARG A 456 3.57 -2.31 -19.97
N ASN A 457 3.22 -2.04 -21.22
CA ASN A 457 2.29 -2.87 -22.02
C ASN A 457 0.95 -3.15 -21.29
N GLY A 458 0.40 -2.13 -20.63
CA GLY A 458 -0.85 -2.25 -19.87
C GLY A 458 -0.73 -2.97 -18.51
N GLN A 459 0.45 -3.48 -18.14
CA GLN A 459 0.68 -4.19 -16.88
C GLN A 459 1.43 -3.32 -15.85
N PRO A 460 1.15 -3.48 -14.54
CA PRO A 460 1.93 -2.83 -13.49
C PRO A 460 3.42 -3.21 -13.58
N VAL A 461 4.28 -2.36 -13.01
CA VAL A 461 5.73 -2.63 -13.00
C VAL A 461 6.04 -3.75 -12.01
N ASN A 462 6.76 -4.77 -12.48
CA ASN A 462 7.29 -5.82 -11.61
C ASN A 462 8.54 -5.30 -10.89
N LEU A 463 8.53 -5.35 -9.56
CA LEU A 463 9.64 -4.94 -8.70
C LEU A 463 10.94 -5.65 -9.06
N LEU A 464 10.86 -6.91 -9.49
CA LEU A 464 12.01 -7.71 -9.86
C LEU A 464 12.79 -7.07 -11.02
N ASP A 465 12.11 -6.36 -11.92
CA ASP A 465 12.71 -5.70 -13.10
C ASP A 465 13.33 -4.33 -12.79
N LEU A 466 13.38 -3.95 -11.51
CA LEU A 466 13.91 -2.67 -11.05
C LEU A 466 15.29 -2.78 -10.39
N VAL A 467 15.99 -3.91 -10.53
CA VAL A 467 17.32 -4.13 -9.93
C VAL A 467 18.31 -3.04 -10.36
N ASP A 468 18.45 -2.80 -11.66
CA ASP A 468 19.40 -1.80 -12.17
C ASP A 468 19.02 -0.38 -11.74
N LEU A 469 17.72 -0.05 -11.76
CA LEU A 469 17.22 1.23 -11.28
C LEU A 469 17.60 1.47 -9.82
N HIS A 470 17.41 0.48 -8.94
CA HIS A 470 17.73 0.60 -7.52
C HIS A 470 19.24 0.66 -7.25
N ARG A 471 20.06 0.01 -8.08
CA ARG A 471 21.53 0.10 -8.00
C ARG A 471 22.07 1.46 -8.46
N GLN A 472 21.38 2.13 -9.39
CA GLN A 472 21.76 3.44 -9.89
C GLN A 472 21.46 4.58 -8.89
N LEU A 473 20.42 4.45 -8.05
CA LEU A 473 19.97 5.51 -7.13
C LEU A 473 21.04 5.96 -6.12
N PRO A 474 21.72 5.07 -5.37
CA PRO A 474 22.82 5.49 -4.50
C PRO A 474 23.95 6.19 -5.24
N VAL A 475 24.28 5.71 -6.44
CA VAL A 475 25.34 6.27 -7.29
C VAL A 475 24.97 7.68 -7.75
N LEU A 476 23.75 7.87 -8.24
CA LEU A 476 23.24 9.18 -8.63
C LEU A 476 23.24 10.16 -7.46
N CYS A 477 22.69 9.78 -6.30
CA CYS A 477 22.69 10.65 -5.12
C CYS A 477 24.12 11.00 -4.67
N MET A 478 25.04 10.04 -4.67
CA MET A 478 26.44 10.32 -4.31
C MET A 478 27.11 11.26 -5.33
N ARG A 479 26.87 11.05 -6.63
CA ARG A 479 27.35 11.93 -7.71
C ARG A 479 26.81 13.36 -7.54
N LEU A 480 25.51 13.51 -7.33
CA LEU A 480 24.89 14.81 -7.06
C LEU A 480 25.56 15.48 -5.85
N SER A 481 25.87 14.74 -4.78
CA SER A 481 26.53 15.29 -3.59
C SER A 481 27.91 15.92 -3.85
N ILE A 482 28.56 15.69 -4.99
CA ILE A 482 29.86 16.30 -5.33
C ILE A 482 29.76 17.30 -6.50
N MET A 483 28.73 17.20 -7.35
CA MET A 483 28.58 18.00 -8.57
C MET A 483 27.83 19.35 -8.39
N PHE A 484 27.77 19.88 -7.16
CA PHE A 484 27.12 21.17 -6.91
C PHE A 484 27.62 22.25 -7.88
N SER A 485 28.93 22.39 -8.04
CA SER A 485 29.50 23.41 -8.94
C SER A 485 29.01 23.24 -10.36
N SER A 486 28.92 22.01 -10.90
CA SER A 486 28.48 21.78 -12.28
C SER A 486 27.03 22.20 -12.56
N ILE A 487 26.13 22.14 -11.56
CA ILE A 487 24.76 22.64 -11.70
C ILE A 487 24.75 24.17 -11.60
N PHE A 488 25.44 24.72 -10.61
CA PHE A 488 25.28 26.12 -10.18
C PHE A 488 26.30 27.09 -10.81
N SER A 489 27.36 26.59 -11.45
CA SER A 489 28.33 27.40 -12.22
C SER A 489 27.86 27.68 -13.64
N THR A 490 26.77 27.06 -14.09
CA THR A 490 26.18 27.41 -15.37
C THR A 490 25.61 28.82 -15.26
N GLN A 491 26.17 29.75 -16.03
CA GLN A 491 25.47 31.01 -16.26
C GLN A 491 24.13 30.65 -16.89
N LYS A 492 23.04 31.15 -16.30
CA LYS A 492 21.74 31.16 -16.96
C LYS A 492 22.01 31.80 -18.33
N PRO A 493 21.81 31.09 -19.46
CA PRO A 493 22.08 31.71 -20.74
C PRO A 493 21.26 32.97 -20.83
N GLU A 494 21.90 34.11 -21.15
CA GLU A 494 21.19 35.36 -21.35
C GLU A 494 20.08 35.11 -22.39
N GLY A 495 18.83 35.13 -21.93
CA GLY A 495 17.66 35.16 -22.80
C GLY A 495 16.90 33.87 -23.08
N ASP A 496 17.36 32.65 -22.73
CA ASP A 496 16.49 31.46 -22.97
C ASP A 496 16.76 30.22 -22.09
N PHE A 497 15.76 29.86 -21.27
CA PHE A 497 15.75 28.61 -20.50
C PHE A 497 15.61 27.37 -21.41
N GLU A 498 15.04 27.50 -22.61
CA GLU A 498 14.96 26.40 -23.58
C GLU A 498 16.33 26.06 -24.18
N MET A 499 17.27 27.02 -24.22
CA MET A 499 18.66 26.72 -24.61
C MET A 499 19.41 25.96 -23.50
N PHE A 500 19.18 26.31 -22.23
CA PHE A 500 19.69 25.54 -21.09
C PHE A 500 19.18 24.09 -21.11
N LYS A 501 17.90 23.90 -21.42
CA LYS A 501 17.27 22.57 -21.56
C LYS A 501 17.95 21.69 -22.62
N SER A 502 18.29 22.22 -23.78
CA SER A 502 18.84 21.41 -24.90
C SER A 502 20.32 21.07 -24.75
N ARG A 503 21.08 21.88 -23.99
CA ARG A 503 22.55 21.75 -23.87
C ARG A 503 23.04 21.22 -22.53
N PHE A 504 22.19 21.22 -21.49
CA PHE A 504 22.60 20.70 -20.18
C PHE A 504 22.63 19.16 -20.19
N PRO A 505 23.69 18.51 -19.67
CA PRO A 505 23.85 17.07 -19.76
C PRO A 505 22.98 16.34 -18.71
N TRP A 506 21.65 16.35 -18.90
CA TRP A 506 20.68 15.79 -17.94
C TRP A 506 20.91 14.33 -17.55
N HIS A 507 21.46 13.52 -18.46
CA HIS A 507 21.88 12.14 -18.18
C HIS A 507 22.83 11.99 -16.99
N ASP A 508 23.55 13.05 -16.62
CA ASP A 508 24.44 13.04 -15.45
C ASP A 508 23.75 13.42 -14.13
N PHE A 509 22.59 14.07 -14.18
CA PHE A 509 21.97 14.76 -13.04
C PHE A 509 20.56 14.28 -12.68
N THR A 510 19.84 13.68 -13.62
CA THR A 510 18.48 13.18 -13.44
C THR A 510 18.45 11.67 -13.59
N LEU A 511 17.59 11.01 -12.81
CA LEU A 511 17.50 9.56 -12.82
C LEU A 511 17.10 8.96 -14.17
N ASP A 512 16.20 9.63 -14.89
CA ASP A 512 15.72 9.20 -16.21
C ASP A 512 16.51 9.83 -17.37
N GLY A 513 17.53 10.63 -17.05
CA GLY A 513 18.35 11.36 -18.01
C GLY A 513 17.64 12.47 -18.79
N ASN A 514 16.42 12.83 -18.40
CA ASN A 514 15.62 13.85 -19.07
C ASN A 514 15.65 15.19 -18.33
N ALA A 515 15.31 16.27 -19.04
CA ALA A 515 15.10 17.56 -18.39
C ALA A 515 14.00 17.47 -17.32
N PRO A 516 14.16 18.09 -16.14
CA PRO A 516 13.20 17.98 -15.05
C PRO A 516 11.78 18.45 -15.45
N GLN A 517 10.76 17.77 -14.93
CA GLN A 517 9.35 18.06 -15.24
C GLN A 517 8.96 19.50 -14.87
N ASN A 518 9.37 19.96 -13.68
CA ASN A 518 9.22 21.36 -13.31
C ASN A 518 10.54 22.10 -13.52
N ARG A 519 10.62 22.81 -14.64
CA ARG A 519 11.76 23.63 -15.05
C ARG A 519 11.83 24.97 -14.32
N ARG A 520 10.67 25.55 -14.01
CA ARG A 520 10.56 26.88 -13.40
C ARG A 520 11.23 26.91 -12.04
N VAL A 521 11.03 25.87 -11.21
CA VAL A 521 11.66 25.82 -9.89
C VAL A 521 13.18 25.79 -9.97
N LEU A 522 13.76 25.12 -10.97
CA LEU A 522 15.22 25.10 -11.15
C LEU A 522 15.75 26.50 -11.48
N GLY A 523 15.09 27.21 -12.40
CA GLY A 523 15.43 28.61 -12.70
C GLY A 523 15.35 29.50 -11.45
N LYS A 524 14.27 29.37 -10.66
CA LYS A 524 14.11 30.10 -9.39
C LYS A 524 15.22 29.81 -8.39
N ILE A 525 15.65 28.56 -8.27
CA ILE A 525 16.73 28.16 -7.36
C ILE A 525 18.08 28.72 -7.82
N LEU A 526 18.36 28.74 -9.12
CA LEU A 526 19.56 29.37 -9.69
C LEU A 526 19.57 30.87 -9.43
N ASP A 527 18.46 31.56 -9.69
CA ASP A 527 18.31 32.99 -9.42
C ASP A 527 18.58 33.29 -7.92
N LEU A 528 17.96 32.52 -7.00
CA LEU A 528 18.20 32.65 -5.56
C LEU A 528 19.67 32.42 -5.17
N HIS A 529 20.36 31.49 -5.83
CA HIS A 529 21.78 31.21 -5.59
C HIS A 529 22.67 32.36 -6.08
N HIS A 530 22.46 32.84 -7.31
CA HIS A 530 23.25 33.91 -7.92
C HIS A 530 23.02 35.27 -7.24
N GLU A 531 21.80 35.53 -6.74
CA GLU A 531 21.49 36.69 -5.89
C GLU A 531 22.04 36.56 -4.45
N GLY A 532 22.71 35.44 -4.13
CA GLY A 532 23.27 35.18 -2.81
C GLY A 532 22.21 34.95 -1.73
N LYS A 533 20.92 34.80 -2.05
CA LYS A 533 19.83 34.69 -1.06
C LYS A 533 19.86 33.39 -0.27
N VAL A 534 20.55 32.35 -0.76
CA VAL A 534 20.66 31.02 -0.12
C VAL A 534 22.14 30.61 0.11
N PRO A 535 22.87 31.28 1.02
CA PRO A 535 24.31 31.07 1.20
C PRO A 535 24.67 29.63 1.63
N GLY A 536 23.82 28.98 2.42
CA GLY A 536 24.02 27.60 2.87
C GLY A 536 23.71 26.52 1.81
N LEU A 537 23.18 26.88 0.64
CA LEU A 537 22.64 25.93 -0.34
C LEU A 537 23.65 24.86 -0.75
N ARG A 538 24.90 25.26 -1.04
CA ARG A 538 25.96 24.33 -1.46
C ARG A 538 26.14 23.22 -0.44
N TRP A 539 26.27 23.61 0.82
CA TRP A 539 26.53 22.69 1.89
C TRP A 539 25.30 21.81 2.18
N CYS A 540 24.09 22.38 2.19
CA CYS A 540 22.83 21.64 2.40
C CYS A 540 22.65 20.56 1.33
N PHE A 541 22.89 20.94 0.08
CA PHE A 541 22.77 20.06 -1.07
C PHE A 541 23.71 18.86 -0.95
N ARG A 542 24.99 19.10 -0.67
CA ARG A 542 25.97 18.04 -0.47
C ARG A 542 25.56 17.09 0.66
N SER A 543 25.19 17.64 1.81
CA SER A 543 24.79 16.86 2.98
C SER A 543 23.56 15.99 2.69
N PHE A 544 22.51 16.60 2.14
CA PHE A 544 21.25 15.91 1.86
C PHE A 544 21.46 14.73 0.91
N PHE A 545 22.12 14.96 -0.23
CA PHE A 545 22.30 13.92 -1.24
C PHE A 545 23.23 12.79 -0.77
N ARG A 546 24.27 13.09 0.02
CA ARG A 546 25.11 12.07 0.66
C ARG A 546 24.30 11.16 1.59
N HIS A 547 23.43 11.74 2.41
CA HIS A 547 22.61 10.95 3.34
C HIS A 547 21.43 10.25 2.65
N ALA A 548 20.87 10.84 1.59
CA ALA A 548 19.89 10.18 0.74
C ALA A 548 20.48 8.95 0.02
N ALA A 549 21.74 9.02 -0.44
CA ALA A 549 22.44 7.88 -1.00
C ALA A 549 22.53 6.71 0.00
N LYS A 550 22.87 7.01 1.26
CA LYS A 550 22.83 6.01 2.34
C LYS A 550 21.42 5.46 2.57
N GLY A 551 20.41 6.32 2.50
CA GLY A 551 19.00 5.88 2.55
C GLY A 551 18.68 4.85 1.46
N TRP A 552 19.04 5.12 0.21
CA TRP A 552 18.82 4.19 -0.89
C TRP A 552 19.54 2.85 -0.72
N VAL A 553 20.74 2.84 -0.11
CA VAL A 553 21.43 1.59 0.25
C VAL A 553 20.66 0.82 1.32
N ASP A 554 20.33 1.47 2.44
CA ASP A 554 19.71 0.82 3.60
C ASP A 554 18.27 0.34 3.31
N PHE A 555 17.57 0.99 2.37
CA PHE A 555 16.19 0.65 1.97
C PHE A 555 16.11 -0.07 0.62
N GLY A 556 17.25 -0.46 0.05
CA GLY A 556 17.37 -1.22 -1.20
C GLY A 556 18.14 -2.54 -1.05
N GLU A 557 18.24 -3.07 0.17
CA GLU A 557 19.01 -4.27 0.51
C GLU A 557 18.65 -5.49 -0.35
N GLU A 558 17.40 -5.62 -0.79
CA GLU A 558 16.95 -6.71 -1.64
C GLU A 558 17.54 -6.69 -3.06
N PHE A 559 18.02 -5.53 -3.53
CA PHE A 559 18.56 -5.31 -4.87
C PHE A 559 20.09 -5.37 -4.95
N ARG A 560 20.78 -5.47 -3.81
CA ARG A 560 22.25 -5.51 -3.79
C ARG A 560 22.80 -6.68 -4.62
N PRO A 561 24.00 -6.57 -5.21
CA PRO A 561 24.67 -7.72 -5.81
C PRO A 561 24.78 -8.89 -4.80
N GLY A 562 24.44 -10.10 -5.23
CA GLY A 562 24.32 -11.29 -4.36
C GLY A 562 23.17 -11.24 -3.34
N GLY A 563 22.26 -10.26 -3.46
CA GLY A 563 21.05 -10.14 -2.65
C GLY A 563 19.96 -11.14 -3.05
N PRO A 564 18.84 -11.21 -2.30
CA PRO A 564 17.77 -12.18 -2.54
C PRO A 564 17.19 -12.18 -3.97
N ILE A 565 17.08 -11.00 -4.61
CA ILE A 565 16.58 -10.90 -5.99
C ILE A 565 17.66 -11.31 -7.01
N ASP A 566 18.91 -10.95 -6.76
CA ASP A 566 20.06 -11.23 -7.64
C ASP A 566 20.42 -12.72 -7.65
N SER A 567 20.30 -13.37 -6.48
CA SER A 567 20.56 -14.79 -6.29
C SER A 567 19.44 -15.70 -6.81
N LEU A 568 18.33 -15.13 -7.31
CA LEU A 568 17.21 -15.92 -7.81
C LEU A 568 17.47 -16.38 -9.26
N PRO A 569 17.42 -17.69 -9.55
CA PRO A 569 17.52 -18.19 -10.92
C PRO A 569 16.49 -17.55 -11.86
N LEU A 570 16.89 -17.28 -13.11
CA LEU A 570 16.01 -16.67 -14.12
C LEU A 570 14.74 -17.51 -14.39
N SER A 571 14.85 -18.83 -14.29
CA SER A 571 13.74 -19.80 -14.37
C SER A 571 12.67 -19.49 -13.32
N LEU A 572 13.08 -19.32 -12.06
CA LEU A 572 12.19 -19.02 -10.93
C LEU A 572 11.68 -17.59 -10.96
N ARG A 573 12.52 -16.63 -11.39
CA ARG A 573 12.13 -15.22 -11.50
C ARG A 573 10.94 -15.01 -12.43
N LYS A 574 10.84 -15.76 -13.53
CA LYS A 574 9.71 -15.73 -14.48
C LYS A 574 8.39 -16.23 -13.88
N LEU A 575 8.45 -16.96 -12.76
CA LEU A 575 7.28 -17.45 -12.04
C LEU A 575 6.72 -16.45 -11.03
N LEU A 576 7.29 -15.25 -10.93
CA LEU A 576 6.97 -14.27 -9.91
C LEU A 576 6.66 -12.91 -10.53
N PHE A 577 5.74 -12.20 -9.87
CA PHE A 577 5.43 -10.82 -10.18
C PHE A 577 5.13 -10.09 -8.89
N ILE A 578 6.02 -9.22 -8.46
CA ILE A 578 5.85 -8.42 -7.24
C ILE A 578 5.46 -7.02 -7.69
N PRO A 579 4.25 -6.51 -7.39
CA PRO A 579 3.92 -5.14 -7.74
C PRO A 579 4.93 -4.15 -7.13
N ALA A 580 5.47 -3.23 -7.94
CA ALA A 580 6.49 -2.30 -7.47
C ALA A 580 5.99 -1.33 -6.38
N THR A 581 4.68 -1.08 -6.31
CA THR A 581 4.06 -0.19 -5.32
C THR A 581 2.99 -0.91 -4.52
N ASN A 582 2.63 -0.32 -3.37
CA ASN A 582 1.52 -0.76 -2.53
C ASN A 582 0.21 -0.02 -2.87
N ASP A 583 0.12 0.58 -4.06
CA ASP A 583 -0.97 1.48 -4.45
C ASP A 583 -2.35 0.80 -4.42
N ALA A 584 -2.42 -0.52 -4.62
CA ALA A 584 -3.66 -1.29 -4.53
C ALA A 584 -4.25 -1.25 -3.11
N ASN A 585 -3.42 -1.44 -2.08
CA ASN A 585 -3.86 -1.37 -0.69
C ASN A 585 -4.18 0.07 -0.28
N GLU A 586 -3.36 1.06 -0.64
CA GLU A 586 -3.67 2.47 -0.41
C GLU A 586 -5.01 2.86 -1.07
N GLY A 587 -5.27 2.34 -2.27
CA GLY A 587 -6.49 2.55 -3.02
C GLY A 587 -7.73 1.92 -2.40
N ILE A 588 -7.64 0.74 -1.78
CA ILE A 588 -8.79 0.13 -1.07
C ILE A 588 -9.07 0.85 0.25
N LEU A 589 -8.03 1.24 0.98
CA LEU A 589 -8.15 2.01 2.23
C LEU A 589 -8.67 3.43 1.97
N GLY A 590 -8.23 4.05 0.86
CA GLY A 590 -8.78 5.31 0.37
C GLY A 590 -10.27 5.19 0.04
N ALA A 591 -10.67 4.14 -0.69
CA ALA A 591 -12.07 3.88 -0.99
C ALA A 591 -12.91 3.62 0.27
N TRP A 592 -12.39 2.90 1.26
CA TRP A 592 -13.03 2.71 2.56
C TRP A 592 -13.29 4.04 3.25
N ARG A 593 -12.29 4.92 3.33
CA ARG A 593 -12.43 6.26 3.94
C ARG A 593 -13.48 7.12 3.23
N VAL A 594 -13.61 7.00 1.92
CA VAL A 594 -14.63 7.71 1.14
C VAL A 594 -16.01 7.10 1.43
N ALA A 595 -16.12 5.78 1.41
CA ALA A 595 -17.37 5.07 1.69
C ALA A 595 -17.93 5.40 3.08
N THR A 596 -17.09 5.43 4.13
CA THR A 596 -17.56 5.76 5.49
C THR A 596 -17.95 7.23 5.67
N ARG A 597 -17.59 8.13 4.76
CA ARG A 597 -18.10 9.51 4.77
C ARG A 597 -19.52 9.57 4.22
N PHE A 598 -19.80 8.86 3.13
CA PHE A 598 -21.11 8.84 2.50
C PHE A 598 -22.09 7.87 3.18
N GLN A 599 -21.58 6.79 3.76
CA GLN A 599 -22.34 5.76 4.46
C GLN A 599 -21.69 5.47 5.82
N PRO A 600 -21.88 6.33 6.83
CA PRO A 600 -21.20 6.20 8.13
C PRO A 600 -21.44 4.88 8.86
N ASN A 601 -22.55 4.20 8.55
CA ASN A 601 -22.93 2.92 9.15
C ASN A 601 -22.50 1.69 8.32
N ILE A 602 -21.75 1.87 7.22
CA ILE A 602 -21.27 0.74 6.42
C ILE A 602 -20.29 -0.10 7.25
N SER A 603 -20.53 -1.42 7.30
CA SER A 603 -19.61 -2.35 7.95
C SER A 603 -18.43 -2.69 7.02
N PRO A 604 -17.25 -3.03 7.56
CA PRO A 604 -16.13 -3.53 6.77
C PRO A 604 -16.53 -4.73 5.90
N THR A 605 -17.32 -5.66 6.44
CA THR A 605 -17.84 -6.83 5.71
C THR A 605 -18.68 -6.43 4.50
N ASN A 606 -19.63 -5.49 4.65
CA ASN A 606 -20.46 -5.07 3.52
C ASN A 606 -19.65 -4.29 2.48
N PHE A 607 -18.74 -3.42 2.92
CA PHE A 607 -17.82 -2.74 2.01
C PHE A 607 -16.92 -3.72 1.26
N THR A 608 -16.36 -4.70 1.95
CA THR A 608 -15.52 -5.76 1.37
C THR A 608 -16.32 -6.52 0.32
N ALA A 609 -17.51 -7.02 0.64
CA ALA A 609 -18.34 -7.77 -0.31
C ALA A 609 -18.64 -6.98 -1.60
N ARG A 610 -18.97 -5.68 -1.48
CA ARG A 610 -19.18 -4.80 -2.64
C ARG A 610 -17.89 -4.59 -3.43
N THR A 611 -16.80 -4.33 -2.73
CA THR A 611 -15.53 -3.92 -3.34
C THR A 611 -14.82 -5.08 -4.00
N THR A 612 -14.78 -6.26 -3.39
CA THR A 612 -14.16 -7.45 -3.97
C THR A 612 -14.95 -7.93 -5.18
N CYS A 613 -16.28 -8.01 -5.08
CA CYS A 613 -17.14 -8.36 -6.22
C CYS A 613 -16.90 -7.43 -7.43
N SER A 614 -16.73 -6.13 -7.18
CA SER A 614 -16.46 -5.15 -8.24
C SER A 614 -15.02 -5.16 -8.75
N ARG A 615 -14.01 -5.21 -7.88
CA ARG A 615 -12.59 -5.04 -8.25
C ARG A 615 -11.96 -6.32 -8.77
N ASN A 616 -12.50 -7.48 -8.38
CA ASN A 616 -11.99 -8.79 -8.81
C ASN A 616 -12.65 -9.30 -10.09
N ASP A 617 -13.54 -8.51 -10.70
CA ASP A 617 -14.36 -8.91 -11.86
C ASP A 617 -15.18 -10.19 -11.58
N THR A 618 -15.64 -10.34 -10.34
CA THR A 618 -16.28 -11.58 -9.86
C THR A 618 -17.56 -11.92 -10.61
N GLU A 619 -18.30 -10.95 -11.12
CA GLU A 619 -19.51 -11.23 -11.92
C GLU A 619 -19.19 -11.95 -13.23
N SER A 620 -18.04 -11.65 -13.85
CA SER A 620 -17.56 -12.37 -15.03
C SER A 620 -17.18 -13.80 -14.65
N PHE A 621 -16.49 -13.99 -13.52
CA PHE A 621 -16.20 -15.32 -12.98
C PHE A 621 -17.47 -16.13 -12.68
N ILE A 622 -18.49 -15.52 -12.08
CA ILE A 622 -19.77 -16.18 -11.80
C ILE A 622 -20.38 -16.71 -13.10
N LYS A 623 -20.43 -15.89 -14.15
CA LYS A 623 -20.97 -16.30 -15.45
C LYS A 623 -20.14 -17.40 -16.11
N ALA A 624 -18.82 -17.32 -16.02
CA ALA A 624 -17.91 -18.23 -16.72
C ALA A 624 -17.75 -19.59 -16.02
N LYS A 625 -17.88 -19.65 -14.69
CA LYS A 625 -17.48 -20.83 -13.90
C LYS A 625 -18.56 -21.35 -12.95
N CYS A 626 -19.54 -20.54 -12.54
CA CYS A 626 -20.50 -20.96 -11.51
C CYS A 626 -21.79 -21.51 -12.12
N SER A 627 -22.29 -22.58 -11.50
CA SER A 627 -23.57 -23.22 -11.81
C SER A 627 -24.69 -22.76 -10.88
N GLU A 628 -25.92 -23.24 -11.11
CA GLU A 628 -27.03 -23.01 -10.19
C GLU A 628 -26.80 -23.62 -8.79
N ASN A 629 -26.07 -24.74 -8.72
CA ASN A 629 -25.71 -25.36 -7.45
C ASN A 629 -24.77 -24.46 -6.64
N ASP A 630 -23.83 -23.79 -7.30
CA ASP A 630 -22.94 -22.81 -6.64
C ASP A 630 -23.74 -21.62 -6.11
N ALA A 631 -24.77 -21.19 -6.84
CA ALA A 631 -25.67 -20.16 -6.35
C ALA A 631 -26.45 -20.60 -5.11
N LEU A 632 -26.92 -21.85 -5.05
CA LEU A 632 -27.57 -22.38 -3.86
C LEU A 632 -26.61 -22.46 -2.67
N TYR A 633 -25.40 -22.97 -2.89
CA TYR A 633 -24.34 -23.01 -1.88
C TYR A 633 -24.04 -21.63 -1.31
N VAL A 634 -23.75 -20.64 -2.16
CA VAL A 634 -23.45 -19.27 -1.73
C VAL A 634 -24.61 -18.61 -0.98
N ARG A 635 -25.85 -18.83 -1.44
CA ARG A 635 -27.05 -18.33 -0.75
C ARG A 635 -27.22 -18.97 0.63
N GLN A 636 -26.86 -20.24 0.80
CA GLN A 636 -26.90 -20.92 2.09
C GLN A 636 -25.79 -20.39 3.02
N TYR A 637 -24.55 -20.34 2.53
CA TYR A 637 -23.40 -19.81 3.26
C TYR A 637 -23.69 -18.41 3.84
N VAL A 638 -24.22 -17.50 3.02
CA VAL A 638 -24.56 -16.12 3.45
C VAL A 638 -25.74 -16.03 4.42
N ARG A 639 -26.58 -17.07 4.52
CA ARG A 639 -27.69 -17.12 5.50
C ARG A 639 -27.22 -17.62 6.87
N GLU A 640 -26.17 -18.42 6.90
CA GLU A 640 -25.60 -19.00 8.12
C GLU A 640 -24.60 -18.07 8.81
N MET A 641 -24.05 -17.09 8.07
CA MET A 641 -23.30 -15.94 8.60
C MET A 641 -24.21 -14.82 9.12
#